data_AF-H0XNR6-F1
#
_entry.id   AF-H0XNR6-F1
#
_cell.length_a   1.000
_cell.length_b   1.000
_cell.length_c   1.000
_cell.angle_alpha   90.00
_cell.angle_beta   90.00
_cell.angle_gamma   90.00
#
_symmetry.space_group_name_H-M   'P 1'
#
loop_
_entity.id
_entity.type
_entity.pdbx_description
1 polymer ?
#
loop_
_entity_poly.entity_id
_entity_poly.type
_entity_poly.pdbx_seq_one_letter_code
_entity_poly.pdbx_strand_id
1 'polypeptide(L)'
;STWDKGSYKAFNGQIFSFESQCTYTFCRHCVDSGGDFNIEIKRNNDSVIEKIAILIDNNEISIFGDTILVNGQSAQIPYNNKLIHIKKYGEYNVLSSRRGIMDLMWDTNNKLSVKLTLHKPYPTCGLCGNFNDTPGSDIDEHLANSKIPGDCPNAVSKSHEVCEDGVQVAQKCSLNEYINYCSKIIGTYFEKCGKVAPLFSDYKMICVDEYCRTGDKHSTCDTYSELSRLCASDGPGIFESWRSDSDVVCEQPRCPEQHIYRECGPSNPATCSNVAPFQDSECVSGCACPEGYLLDDIGQKGKCVLKAECPCEANGKVYQSGDVREGPCGSQCTCQEAKWSCTEALCPGRCKVEGSSLTTFDGIKYNHPGNCDFLAIHLKCSYDKDWSVSVELRPCPSGQTGTCLNSVTLLLNSVIDKYIFNSDGTVTNDKIRNQGYYYSDKIQIFNASSSYLQVETYCHVKMQIQIVPVMQLYVSMPPNQFTDTVGLCGSYNNKAEDDFLSSQNILEKTSQAFASSWEMASCPKGDPTSCISIEKEKFAEKNCGILLDSSGPFASCHPIVNPKSYHEECKKYTCSCENSQDCLCTILGNYVKACAEKETYIVGWRTGRCVPTEHSCPSGLVFKYNVKACNSSCRSLSERDRSCDVEDVPVDGCTCPDGMYQNNEGNCVLKSECDCYLNDEVMQPGKLIHINDNKCICRDGILLCQIPIDLTLQNCSGGAEYVDCSDPKAQRRIERTCSTRNIPTFGEDLPCKRGCYCPEGMVRNSKGKCVFPDDCPCSFAEREYDQGSVTSVGCNEWCFTCIKGSWSCTQNECQTTCHIYGEGHVRTFDGRSYSFDGLCQYSFLEDYCGGENGTFRILTESVPCCEDGLTCSRKIIVAFQDQNVVLQDGKVTAVKTTESKECELKPNAYSIHTVGLYLIVKFLNGIIVIWDKNTRLSVILDPSWNGKVCGLCGNNNGDLKDDFTTRYSSVAAGALEFGNSWKTSQECSDTVTQSFPCDSNPYCKAWAVRKCEIIRDSTFRDCHNKVDPSAYYDACIEEACACDMEGKYLGFCTAVAMYAEACSAVGVCVSWRKPNLCPVYCDYYNAPGECSWHYEPCGTVTAKTCKDQYGIHISILETFSTGCYAKCPDSTPYLDENTMKCVSLSECSCFYNDVIPAGGVI
;
A
#
# COMPACT_ATOMS: atom_id res chain seq x y z
N SER A 1 39.26 -12.49 9.23
CA SER A 1 39.37 -12.05 7.83
C SER A 1 40.57 -12.73 7.17
N THR A 2 40.76 -12.58 5.87
CA THR A 2 42.03 -12.82 5.18
C THR A 2 42.34 -11.62 4.27
N TRP A 3 43.62 -11.30 4.09
CA TRP A 3 44.14 -10.21 3.26
C TRP A 3 45.57 -10.53 2.78
N ASP A 4 46.12 -9.70 1.89
CA ASP A 4 47.40 -9.94 1.20
C ASP A 4 47.45 -11.37 0.60
N LYS A 5 48.65 -11.92 0.36
CA LYS A 5 48.95 -13.19 -0.29
C LYS A 5 48.91 -14.40 0.65
N GLY A 6 48.41 -14.24 1.87
CA GLY A 6 48.25 -15.35 2.79
C GLY A 6 48.08 -15.01 4.27
N SER A 7 47.65 -13.80 4.64
CA SER A 7 47.40 -13.42 6.04
C SER A 7 45.97 -13.77 6.45
N TYR A 8 45.78 -14.33 7.65
CA TYR A 8 44.50 -14.79 8.18
C TYR A 8 44.32 -14.39 9.65
N LYS A 9 43.12 -13.94 9.99
CA LYS A 9 42.65 -13.69 11.37
C LYS A 9 41.42 -14.53 11.68
N ALA A 10 41.53 -15.39 12.68
CA ALA A 10 40.45 -16.23 13.21
C ALA A 10 39.52 -15.46 14.17
N PHE A 11 38.37 -16.05 14.52
CA PHE A 11 37.39 -15.43 15.44
C PHE A 11 37.90 -15.26 16.87
N ASN A 12 38.79 -16.15 17.33
CA ASN A 12 39.50 -16.02 18.61
C ASN A 12 40.52 -14.86 18.64
N GLY A 13 40.67 -14.11 17.54
CA GLY A 13 41.56 -12.96 17.41
C GLY A 13 42.96 -13.28 16.87
N GLN A 14 43.38 -14.55 16.88
CA GLN A 14 44.72 -15.00 16.47
C GLN A 14 45.00 -14.71 14.99
N ILE A 15 46.23 -14.28 14.68
CA ILE A 15 46.67 -13.94 13.32
C ILE A 15 47.83 -14.84 12.87
N PHE A 16 47.67 -15.51 11.74
CA PHE A 16 48.63 -16.48 11.19
C PHE A 16 48.77 -16.34 9.68
N SER A 17 49.81 -16.97 9.10
CA SER A 17 50.04 -17.02 7.66
C SER A 17 49.79 -18.43 7.12
N PHE A 18 49.04 -18.54 6.02
CA PHE A 18 48.70 -19.82 5.40
C PHE A 18 48.74 -19.71 3.86
N GLU A 19 49.58 -20.53 3.23
CA GLU A 19 49.82 -20.55 1.79
C GLU A 19 49.37 -21.91 1.21
N SER A 20 48.43 -21.88 0.26
CA SER A 20 47.89 -23.06 -0.42
C SER A 20 47.31 -22.70 -1.80
N GLN A 21 47.55 -23.58 -2.79
CA GLN A 21 46.99 -23.50 -4.16
C GLN A 21 45.76 -24.41 -4.34
N CYS A 22 45.38 -25.15 -3.31
CA CYS A 22 44.20 -26.02 -3.27
C CYS A 22 42.94 -25.22 -2.93
N THR A 23 41.77 -25.83 -3.09
CA THR A 23 40.55 -25.37 -2.39
C THR A 23 40.64 -25.75 -0.91
N TYR A 24 40.21 -24.87 -0.01
CA TYR A 24 40.18 -25.11 1.43
C TYR A 24 38.94 -24.48 2.09
N THR A 25 38.48 -25.09 3.19
CA THR A 25 37.36 -24.57 3.98
C THR A 25 37.83 -23.35 4.80
N PHE A 26 37.37 -22.17 4.39
CA PHE A 26 37.63 -20.92 5.11
C PHE A 26 36.81 -20.86 6.40
N CYS A 27 35.52 -21.18 6.34
CA CYS A 27 34.67 -21.31 7.51
C CYS A 27 33.42 -22.14 7.23
N ARG A 28 32.98 -22.95 8.18
CA ARG A 28 31.77 -23.78 8.09
C ARG A 28 31.04 -23.84 9.42
N HIS A 29 29.71 -23.91 9.40
CA HIS A 29 28.89 -24.29 10.55
C HIS A 29 28.96 -25.82 10.73
N CYS A 30 29.57 -26.30 11.82
CA CYS A 30 29.97 -27.70 11.95
C CYS A 30 29.07 -28.46 12.95
N VAL A 31 27.97 -29.01 12.44
CA VAL A 31 26.95 -29.76 13.19
C VAL A 31 26.55 -31.03 12.44
N ASP A 32 26.18 -32.08 13.17
CA ASP A 32 25.81 -33.40 12.61
C ASP A 32 24.63 -33.37 11.61
N SER A 33 23.80 -32.33 11.64
CA SER A 33 22.66 -32.13 10.74
C SER A 33 22.99 -31.49 9.39
N GLY A 34 24.23 -31.06 9.16
CA GLY A 34 24.72 -30.53 7.88
C GLY A 34 25.38 -29.15 7.96
N GLY A 35 24.80 -28.26 8.77
CA GLY A 35 25.23 -26.87 9.00
C GLY A 35 24.57 -25.85 8.07
N ASP A 36 24.19 -24.68 8.61
CA ASP A 36 23.51 -23.60 7.84
C ASP A 36 24.38 -22.95 6.76
N PHE A 37 25.71 -22.97 6.92
CA PHE A 37 26.65 -22.38 5.96
C PHE A 37 27.98 -23.14 5.81
N ASN A 38 28.57 -23.06 4.61
CA ASN A 38 29.92 -23.51 4.28
C ASN A 38 30.57 -22.51 3.31
N ILE A 39 31.82 -22.13 3.55
CA ILE A 39 32.60 -21.20 2.73
C ILE A 39 33.96 -21.82 2.40
N GLU A 40 34.22 -21.96 1.11
CA GLU A 40 35.46 -22.50 0.56
C GLU A 40 36.14 -21.45 -0.33
N ILE A 41 37.46 -21.34 -0.22
CA ILE A 41 38.28 -20.41 -1.00
C ILE A 41 39.35 -21.22 -1.75
N LYS A 42 39.66 -20.78 -2.97
CA LYS A 42 40.80 -21.25 -3.77
C LYS A 42 41.65 -20.04 -4.18
N ARG A 43 42.94 -20.07 -3.86
CA ARG A 43 43.93 -19.08 -4.34
C ARG A 43 44.76 -19.68 -5.49
N ASN A 44 45.23 -18.83 -6.40
CA ASN A 44 46.05 -19.21 -7.55
C ASN A 44 47.56 -19.24 -7.22
N ASN A 45 48.41 -19.41 -8.24
CA ASN A 45 49.88 -19.45 -8.09
C ASN A 45 50.50 -18.15 -7.56
N ASP A 46 49.84 -17.00 -7.76
CA ASP A 46 50.27 -15.67 -7.29
C ASP A 46 49.64 -15.30 -5.93
N SER A 47 49.00 -16.28 -5.28
CA SER A 47 48.18 -16.16 -4.08
C SER A 47 46.93 -15.27 -4.21
N VAL A 48 46.49 -14.92 -5.42
CA VAL A 48 45.24 -14.16 -5.65
C VAL A 48 44.03 -15.10 -5.58
N ILE A 49 42.88 -14.62 -5.09
CA ILE A 49 41.66 -15.44 -4.97
C ILE A 49 41.09 -15.72 -6.37
N GLU A 50 40.99 -17.02 -6.72
CA GLU A 50 40.49 -17.52 -8.00
C GLU A 50 39.00 -17.85 -7.93
N LYS A 51 38.58 -18.54 -6.86
CA LYS A 51 37.18 -18.89 -6.58
C LYS A 51 36.87 -18.67 -5.11
N ILE A 52 35.67 -18.14 -4.84
CA ILE A 52 34.96 -18.32 -3.56
C ILE A 52 33.72 -19.17 -3.86
N ALA A 53 33.51 -20.25 -3.10
CA ALA A 53 32.31 -21.06 -3.12
C ALA A 53 31.60 -20.94 -1.77
N ILE A 54 30.28 -20.75 -1.81
CA ILE A 54 29.46 -20.47 -0.64
C ILE A 54 28.21 -21.32 -0.74
N LEU A 55 27.91 -22.09 0.29
CA LEU A 55 26.60 -22.69 0.50
C LEU A 55 25.99 -21.99 1.73
N ILE A 56 24.79 -21.42 1.59
CA ILE A 56 24.03 -20.87 2.71
C ILE A 56 22.54 -20.93 2.41
N ASP A 57 21.72 -21.33 3.39
CA ASP A 57 20.26 -21.41 3.24
C ASP A 57 19.83 -22.17 1.95
N ASN A 58 20.48 -23.32 1.69
CA ASN A 58 20.36 -24.14 0.46
C ASN A 58 20.68 -23.45 -0.88
N ASN A 59 21.20 -22.22 -0.88
CA ASN A 59 21.66 -21.52 -2.08
C ASN A 59 23.16 -21.77 -2.29
N GLU A 60 23.55 -22.22 -3.49
CA GLU A 60 24.94 -22.33 -3.91
C GLU A 60 25.36 -21.05 -4.65
N ILE A 61 26.29 -20.28 -4.08
CA ILE A 61 26.90 -19.11 -4.71
C ILE A 61 28.35 -19.44 -5.07
N SER A 62 28.73 -19.21 -6.33
CA SER A 62 30.10 -19.35 -6.81
C SER A 62 30.57 -18.05 -7.45
N ILE A 63 31.65 -17.48 -6.94
CA ILE A 63 32.26 -16.22 -7.38
C ILE A 63 33.57 -16.56 -8.11
N PHE A 64 33.70 -16.10 -9.35
CA PHE A 64 34.86 -16.32 -10.22
C PHE A 64 35.30 -14.99 -10.85
N GLY A 65 36.31 -14.35 -10.27
CA GLY A 65 36.71 -12.99 -10.66
C GLY A 65 35.54 -12.02 -10.51
N ASP A 66 35.04 -11.50 -11.63
CA ASP A 66 33.93 -10.53 -11.69
C ASP A 66 32.56 -11.21 -11.92
N THR A 67 32.54 -12.52 -12.17
CA THR A 67 31.31 -13.29 -12.42
C THR A 67 30.77 -13.89 -11.13
N ILE A 68 29.48 -13.70 -10.86
CA ILE A 68 28.77 -14.32 -9.75
C ILE A 68 27.70 -15.26 -10.30
N LEU A 69 27.73 -16.52 -9.86
CA LEU A 69 26.69 -17.50 -10.13
C LEU A 69 25.92 -17.79 -8.84
N VAL A 70 24.58 -17.80 -8.89
CA VAL A 70 23.69 -18.26 -7.82
C VAL A 70 22.85 -19.40 -8.36
N ASN A 71 22.90 -20.56 -7.71
CA ASN A 71 22.23 -21.81 -8.13
C ASN A 71 22.49 -22.16 -9.61
N GLY A 72 23.73 -21.91 -10.07
CA GLY A 72 24.18 -22.13 -11.45
C GLY A 72 23.78 -21.05 -12.48
N GLN A 73 22.98 -20.04 -12.10
CA GLN A 73 22.58 -18.93 -12.98
C GLN A 73 23.42 -17.69 -12.73
N SER A 74 23.71 -16.90 -13.77
CA SER A 74 24.46 -15.64 -13.62
C SER A 74 23.63 -14.59 -12.90
N ALA A 75 24.16 -14.05 -11.81
CA ALA A 75 23.55 -12.95 -11.06
C ALA A 75 24.19 -11.61 -11.45
N GLN A 76 23.37 -10.55 -11.52
CA GLN A 76 23.83 -9.16 -11.61
C GLN A 76 23.69 -8.50 -10.24
N ILE A 77 24.60 -7.58 -9.90
CA ILE A 77 24.52 -6.77 -8.67
C ILE A 77 23.71 -5.51 -8.98
N PRO A 78 22.76 -5.09 -8.13
CA PRO A 78 22.35 -5.76 -6.89
C PRO A 78 21.45 -6.98 -7.13
N TYR A 79 21.73 -8.06 -6.40
CA TYR A 79 20.93 -9.30 -6.43
C TYR A 79 20.08 -9.43 -5.16
N ASN A 80 18.80 -9.76 -5.35
CA ASN A 80 17.85 -10.00 -4.27
C ASN A 80 17.10 -11.31 -4.49
N ASN A 81 17.05 -12.14 -3.45
CA ASN A 81 16.01 -13.15 -3.28
C ASN A 81 15.52 -13.15 -1.81
N LYS A 82 14.55 -14.01 -1.47
CA LYS A 82 13.92 -14.05 -0.13
C LYS A 82 14.85 -14.52 1.00
N LEU A 83 16.06 -15.03 0.72
CA LEU A 83 17.00 -15.55 1.73
C LEU A 83 18.34 -14.77 1.75
N ILE A 84 18.86 -14.40 0.58
CA ILE A 84 20.14 -13.69 0.44
C ILE A 84 20.00 -12.35 -0.30
N HIS A 85 20.95 -11.46 -0.04
CA HIS A 85 21.13 -10.18 -0.71
C HIS A 85 22.60 -10.03 -1.10
N ILE A 86 22.90 -9.59 -2.33
CA ILE A 86 24.25 -9.21 -2.75
C ILE A 86 24.21 -7.77 -3.27
N LYS A 87 24.95 -6.88 -2.60
CA LYS A 87 25.08 -5.46 -2.97
C LYS A 87 26.54 -5.02 -3.08
N LYS A 88 26.75 -3.85 -3.67
CA LYS A 88 28.01 -3.12 -3.53
C LYS A 88 28.06 -2.41 -2.17
N TYR A 89 29.26 -2.22 -1.64
CA TYR A 89 29.51 -1.58 -0.36
C TYR A 89 30.90 -0.92 -0.40
N GLY A 90 30.96 0.32 -0.91
CA GLY A 90 32.23 0.99 -1.23
C GLY A 90 32.97 0.30 -2.40
N GLU A 91 34.23 -0.06 -2.19
CA GLU A 91 35.04 -0.87 -3.14
C GLU A 91 34.79 -2.39 -3.06
N TYR A 92 33.89 -2.82 -2.18
CA TYR A 92 33.64 -4.24 -1.90
C TYR A 92 32.26 -4.66 -2.39
N ASN A 93 32.09 -5.97 -2.59
CA ASN A 93 30.77 -6.59 -2.65
C ASN A 93 30.48 -7.27 -1.30
N VAL A 94 29.20 -7.27 -0.89
CA VAL A 94 28.73 -7.91 0.35
C VAL A 94 27.56 -8.84 0.03
N LEU A 95 27.70 -10.10 0.43
CA LEU A 95 26.62 -11.09 0.55
C LEU A 95 26.12 -11.08 1.99
N SER A 96 24.84 -10.80 2.20
CA SER A 96 24.16 -10.86 3.51
C SER A 96 23.07 -11.93 3.52
N SER A 97 22.99 -12.74 4.58
CA SER A 97 21.83 -13.62 4.83
C SER A 97 20.75 -12.87 5.62
N ARG A 98 19.54 -12.82 5.06
CA ARG A 98 18.37 -12.13 5.65
C ARG A 98 17.87 -12.77 6.94
N ARG A 99 18.22 -14.03 7.19
CA ARG A 99 17.96 -14.72 8.47
C ARG A 99 18.86 -14.22 9.62
N GLY A 100 19.82 -13.33 9.33
CA GLY A 100 20.77 -12.80 10.32
C GLY A 100 21.80 -13.85 10.75
N ILE A 101 22.34 -14.61 9.78
CA ILE A 101 23.38 -15.62 10.00
C ILE A 101 24.76 -14.97 9.87
N MET A 102 25.07 -14.46 8.67
CA MET A 102 26.38 -13.92 8.33
C MET A 102 26.33 -12.83 7.25
N ASP A 103 27.37 -12.00 7.24
CA ASP A 103 27.78 -11.19 6.09
C ASP A 103 29.15 -11.66 5.58
N LEU A 104 29.30 -11.85 4.27
CA LEU A 104 30.58 -12.09 3.61
C LEU A 104 30.90 -10.93 2.67
N MET A 105 32.00 -10.22 2.97
CA MET A 105 32.48 -9.05 2.25
C MET A 105 33.78 -9.40 1.51
N TRP A 106 33.87 -9.09 0.22
CA TRP A 106 35.07 -9.35 -0.59
C TRP A 106 35.40 -8.19 -1.53
N ASP A 107 36.69 -8.01 -1.79
CA ASP A 107 37.24 -6.95 -2.64
C ASP A 107 37.11 -7.30 -4.14
N THR A 108 36.70 -6.32 -4.96
CA THR A 108 36.54 -6.48 -6.42
C THR A 108 37.81 -6.15 -7.21
N ASN A 109 38.70 -5.34 -6.65
CA ASN A 109 39.82 -4.72 -7.34
C ASN A 109 41.07 -5.61 -7.28
N ASN A 110 41.61 -5.86 -6.08
CA ASN A 110 42.86 -6.59 -5.90
C ASN A 110 42.65 -8.11 -5.75
N LYS A 111 41.45 -8.54 -5.33
CA LYS A 111 41.04 -9.95 -5.13
C LYS A 111 41.93 -10.68 -4.11
N LEU A 112 42.35 -9.95 -3.07
CA LEU A 112 43.19 -10.47 -1.98
C LEU A 112 42.46 -10.59 -0.63
N SER A 113 41.35 -9.86 -0.43
CA SER A 113 40.69 -9.76 0.88
C SER A 113 39.27 -10.35 0.94
N VAL A 114 39.00 -11.04 2.05
CA VAL A 114 37.67 -11.58 2.42
C VAL A 114 37.44 -11.43 3.93
N LYS A 115 36.31 -10.83 4.30
CA LYS A 115 35.84 -10.65 5.70
C LYS A 115 34.51 -11.37 5.87
N LEU A 116 34.48 -12.36 6.75
CA LEU A 116 33.25 -12.96 7.29
C LEU A 116 32.90 -12.27 8.62
N THR A 117 31.65 -11.85 8.75
CA THR A 117 31.02 -11.42 10.00
C THR A 117 29.93 -12.43 10.35
N LEU A 118 29.87 -12.91 11.59
CA LEU A 118 28.75 -13.72 12.10
C LEU A 118 27.92 -12.87 13.06
N HIS A 119 26.60 -12.88 12.86
CA HIS A 119 25.68 -12.06 13.66
C HIS A 119 25.23 -12.75 14.96
N LYS A 120 25.44 -14.07 15.06
CA LYS A 120 25.12 -14.91 16.24
C LYS A 120 26.28 -15.90 16.48
N PRO A 121 26.52 -16.37 17.72
CA PRO A 121 27.55 -17.37 17.99
C PRO A 121 27.19 -18.72 17.34
N TYR A 122 28.05 -19.22 16.45
CA TYR A 122 27.88 -20.52 15.79
C TYR A 122 29.08 -21.44 16.11
N PRO A 123 28.88 -22.77 16.28
CA PRO A 123 29.97 -23.73 16.36
C PRO A 123 30.65 -23.86 14.99
N THR A 124 31.81 -23.22 14.84
CA THR A 124 32.53 -23.09 13.57
C THR A 124 33.76 -23.97 13.47
N CYS A 125 34.07 -24.43 12.26
CA CYS A 125 35.34 -25.10 11.95
C CYS A 125 35.86 -24.70 10.55
N GLY A 126 37.13 -25.03 10.28
CA GLY A 126 37.92 -24.45 9.17
C GLY A 126 38.89 -23.37 9.66
N LEU A 127 39.50 -22.61 8.74
CA LEU A 127 40.53 -21.60 9.06
C LEU A 127 40.03 -20.41 9.91
N CYS A 128 38.71 -20.21 10.02
CA CYS A 128 38.12 -19.20 10.90
C CYS A 128 38.23 -19.53 12.40
N GLY A 129 38.55 -20.77 12.77
CA GLY A 129 38.57 -21.26 14.16
C GLY A 129 37.17 -21.46 14.76
N ASN A 130 37.12 -21.96 15.99
CA ASN A 130 35.88 -22.06 16.78
C ASN A 130 35.58 -20.72 17.47
N PHE A 131 34.34 -20.25 17.39
CA PHE A 131 33.88 -19.01 18.03
C PHE A 131 33.99 -19.03 19.58
N ASN A 132 33.98 -20.22 20.18
CA ASN A 132 33.92 -20.39 21.64
C ASN A 132 35.27 -20.72 22.31
N ASP A 133 36.37 -20.85 21.56
CA ASP A 133 37.67 -21.24 22.11
C ASP A 133 38.40 -20.06 22.76
N THR A 134 39.10 -20.33 23.87
CA THR A 134 40.06 -19.38 24.44
C THR A 134 41.25 -19.20 23.49
N PRO A 135 41.77 -17.97 23.29
CA PRO A 135 42.96 -17.73 22.47
C PRO A 135 44.15 -18.60 22.96
N GLY A 136 44.71 -19.41 22.05
CA GLY A 136 45.82 -20.32 22.34
C GLY A 136 45.56 -21.82 22.14
N SER A 137 44.44 -22.23 21.54
CA SER A 137 44.30 -23.58 20.95
C SER A 137 45.14 -23.74 19.68
N ASP A 138 45.37 -24.99 19.26
CA ASP A 138 46.48 -25.35 18.37
C ASP A 138 46.20 -25.04 16.88
N ILE A 139 47.14 -24.36 16.21
CA ILE A 139 47.05 -24.02 14.78
C ILE A 139 47.03 -25.29 13.92
N ASP A 140 47.70 -26.36 14.35
CA ASP A 140 47.69 -27.64 13.63
C ASP A 140 46.31 -28.33 13.66
N GLU A 141 45.49 -28.09 14.69
CA GLU A 141 44.11 -28.59 14.74
C GLU A 141 43.21 -27.82 13.76
N HIS A 142 43.37 -26.49 13.67
CA HIS A 142 42.68 -25.69 12.64
C HIS A 142 43.11 -26.11 11.21
N LEU A 143 44.39 -26.44 11.00
CA LEU A 143 44.87 -26.97 9.71
C LEU A 143 44.37 -28.39 9.41
N ALA A 144 44.21 -29.25 10.43
CA ALA A 144 43.64 -30.58 10.25
C ALA A 144 42.16 -30.50 9.83
N ASN A 145 41.38 -29.66 10.52
CA ASN A 145 39.95 -29.48 10.27
C ASN A 145 39.62 -28.71 8.96
N SER A 146 40.61 -28.07 8.33
CA SER A 146 40.45 -27.33 7.07
C SER A 146 40.72 -28.16 5.80
N LYS A 147 41.12 -29.44 5.94
CA LYS A 147 41.53 -30.31 4.82
C LYS A 147 40.34 -31.03 4.19
N ILE A 148 40.04 -30.69 2.94
CA ILE A 148 39.14 -31.48 2.08
C ILE A 148 39.80 -32.84 1.79
N PRO A 149 39.16 -33.99 2.10
CA PRO A 149 39.82 -35.30 2.00
C PRO A 149 40.23 -35.68 0.56
N GLY A 150 41.54 -35.74 0.33
CA GLY A 150 42.15 -36.29 -0.89
C GLY A 150 42.91 -35.29 -1.76
N ASP A 151 42.71 -33.97 -1.57
CA ASP A 151 43.02 -32.98 -2.63
C ASP A 151 44.22 -32.06 -2.35
N CYS A 152 44.85 -32.10 -1.16
CA CYS A 152 45.93 -31.16 -0.81
C CYS A 152 47.06 -31.74 0.08
N PRO A 153 48.20 -32.16 -0.51
CA PRO A 153 49.37 -32.61 0.23
C PRO A 153 50.34 -31.50 0.69
N ASN A 154 50.27 -30.31 0.07
CA ASN A 154 51.37 -29.32 0.06
C ASN A 154 51.07 -28.00 0.81
N ALA A 155 50.00 -27.91 1.60
CA ALA A 155 49.64 -26.68 2.31
C ALA A 155 50.65 -26.34 3.44
N VAL A 156 51.05 -25.08 3.56
CA VAL A 156 52.02 -24.60 4.56
C VAL A 156 51.39 -23.54 5.45
N SER A 157 51.51 -23.72 6.77
CA SER A 157 51.16 -22.72 7.78
C SER A 157 52.41 -22.18 8.47
N LYS A 158 52.36 -20.94 8.93
CA LYS A 158 53.36 -20.31 9.81
C LYS A 158 52.64 -19.51 10.88
N SER A 159 52.90 -19.82 12.15
CA SER A 159 52.56 -18.94 13.26
C SER A 159 53.54 -17.76 13.28
N HIS A 160 53.08 -16.58 13.68
CA HIS A 160 53.96 -15.40 13.80
C HIS A 160 54.85 -15.42 15.07
N GLU A 161 54.61 -16.38 15.99
CA GLU A 161 55.29 -16.45 17.29
C GLU A 161 56.55 -17.33 17.30
N VAL A 162 56.70 -18.30 16.37
CA VAL A 162 57.82 -19.26 16.40
C VAL A 162 58.49 -19.44 15.03
N CYS A 163 59.69 -18.88 14.89
CA CYS A 163 60.59 -19.10 13.76
C CYS A 163 61.47 -20.34 13.95
N GLU A 164 60.89 -21.54 14.05
CA GLU A 164 61.68 -22.77 13.97
C GLU A 164 62.29 -22.95 12.56
N ASP A 165 63.54 -23.41 12.53
CA ASP A 165 64.48 -23.40 11.38
C ASP A 165 64.72 -22.02 10.70
N GLY A 166 64.31 -20.91 11.31
CA GLY A 166 64.32 -19.55 10.72
C GLY A 166 65.57 -18.68 10.91
N VAL A 167 66.74 -19.23 11.26
CA VAL A 167 67.93 -18.46 11.74
C VAL A 167 68.40 -17.35 10.78
N GLN A 168 68.21 -17.50 9.46
CA GLN A 168 68.59 -16.46 8.47
C GLN A 168 67.53 -15.38 8.23
N VAL A 169 66.27 -15.57 8.63
CA VAL A 169 65.17 -14.62 8.37
C VAL A 169 65.03 -13.62 9.52
N ALA A 170 65.00 -14.10 10.77
CA ALA A 170 64.91 -13.22 11.94
C ALA A 170 66.07 -12.20 11.97
N GLN A 171 67.27 -12.60 11.56
CA GLN A 171 68.45 -11.73 11.49
C GLN A 171 68.39 -10.70 10.35
N LYS A 172 67.55 -10.93 9.32
CA LYS A 172 67.34 -10.03 8.18
C LYS A 172 66.26 -8.97 8.47
N CYS A 173 65.22 -9.33 9.22
CA CYS A 173 64.10 -8.45 9.56
C CYS A 173 64.27 -7.64 10.84
N SER A 174 65.30 -7.94 11.66
CA SER A 174 65.66 -7.15 12.87
C SER A 174 66.26 -5.76 12.57
N LEU A 175 65.93 -5.15 11.42
CA LEU A 175 66.46 -3.85 11.02
C LEU A 175 65.56 -2.74 11.58
N ASN A 176 66.15 -1.81 12.34
CA ASN A 176 65.42 -0.68 12.95
C ASN A 176 64.61 0.14 11.93
N GLU A 177 65.02 0.17 10.65
CA GLU A 177 64.32 0.89 9.58
C GLU A 177 62.89 0.39 9.36
N TYR A 178 62.70 -0.92 9.18
CA TYR A 178 61.37 -1.52 8.97
C TYR A 178 60.47 -1.30 10.19
N ILE A 179 61.03 -1.55 11.38
CA ILE A 179 60.33 -1.41 12.66
C ILE A 179 59.90 0.04 12.90
N ASN A 180 60.77 1.02 12.62
CA ASN A 180 60.48 2.44 12.77
C ASN A 180 59.46 2.94 11.75
N TYR A 181 59.53 2.49 10.49
CA TYR A 181 58.56 2.85 9.45
C TYR A 181 57.15 2.37 9.84
N CYS A 182 56.97 1.08 10.12
CA CYS A 182 55.68 0.53 10.53
C CYS A 182 55.17 1.15 11.84
N SER A 183 56.03 1.36 12.85
CA SER A 183 55.61 2.05 14.08
C SER A 183 55.22 3.51 13.87
N LYS A 184 55.87 4.26 12.96
CA LYS A 184 55.50 5.66 12.67
C LYS A 184 54.09 5.72 12.09
N ILE A 185 53.82 4.97 11.02
CA ILE A 185 52.55 5.06 10.30
C ILE A 185 51.40 4.52 11.17
N ILE A 186 51.56 3.32 11.74
CA ILE A 186 50.49 2.70 12.55
C ILE A 186 50.23 3.51 13.84
N GLY A 187 51.28 4.03 14.49
CA GLY A 187 51.14 4.94 15.65
C GLY A 187 50.44 6.27 15.33
N THR A 188 50.74 6.87 14.17
CA THR A 188 50.17 8.17 13.78
C THR A 188 48.70 8.06 13.39
N TYR A 189 48.34 7.03 12.63
CA TYR A 189 47.05 6.94 11.94
C TYR A 189 46.06 5.95 12.56
N PHE A 190 46.52 4.78 13.05
CA PHE A 190 45.64 3.64 13.36
C PHE A 190 45.60 3.25 14.86
N GLU A 191 46.58 3.63 15.68
CA GLU A 191 46.70 3.26 17.10
C GLU A 191 45.48 3.61 17.96
N LYS A 192 44.76 4.68 17.59
CA LYS A 192 43.60 5.18 18.35
C LYS A 192 42.28 4.46 18.05
N CYS A 193 42.24 3.58 17.06
CA CYS A 193 41.01 2.90 16.66
C CYS A 193 40.72 1.72 17.59
N GLY A 194 39.49 1.62 18.10
CA GLY A 194 39.07 0.65 19.12
C GLY A 194 39.21 -0.81 18.68
N LYS A 195 39.00 -1.11 17.39
CA LYS A 195 39.21 -2.47 16.83
C LYS A 195 40.68 -2.76 16.47
N VAL A 196 41.58 -1.77 16.50
CA VAL A 196 43.02 -1.91 16.19
C VAL A 196 43.87 -1.97 17.46
N ALA A 197 43.60 -1.11 18.44
CA ALA A 197 44.41 -0.96 19.66
C ALA A 197 44.71 -2.29 20.41
N PRO A 198 43.79 -3.27 20.52
CA PRO A 198 44.07 -4.54 21.19
C PRO A 198 45.06 -5.45 20.45
N LEU A 199 45.31 -5.20 19.16
CA LEU A 199 46.13 -6.04 18.26
C LEU A 199 47.27 -5.24 17.59
N PHE A 200 47.60 -4.08 18.17
CA PHE A 200 48.59 -3.14 17.62
C PHE A 200 49.99 -3.75 17.46
N SER A 201 50.38 -4.66 18.36
CA SER A 201 51.61 -5.46 18.25
C SER A 201 51.65 -6.30 16.98
N ASP A 202 50.53 -6.88 16.60
CA ASP A 202 50.47 -8.00 15.66
C ASP A 202 50.44 -7.47 14.24
N TYR A 203 49.58 -6.48 13.97
CA TYR A 203 49.58 -5.73 12.70
C TYR A 203 50.91 -4.99 12.47
N LYS A 204 51.58 -4.52 13.53
CA LYS A 204 52.95 -3.98 13.41
C LYS A 204 53.94 -5.05 12.96
N MET A 205 53.91 -6.25 13.54
CA MET A 205 54.83 -7.34 13.15
C MET A 205 54.58 -7.82 11.72
N ILE A 206 53.31 -7.86 11.28
CA ILE A 206 52.92 -8.20 9.90
C ILE A 206 53.49 -7.18 8.91
N CYS A 207 53.28 -5.87 9.15
CA CYS A 207 53.88 -4.80 8.34
C CYS A 207 55.42 -4.91 8.24
N VAL A 208 56.09 -5.28 9.34
CA VAL A 208 57.56 -5.45 9.37
C VAL A 208 58.01 -6.67 8.55
N ASP A 209 57.26 -7.78 8.60
CA ASP A 209 57.54 -8.99 7.82
C ASP A 209 57.27 -8.76 6.32
N GLU A 210 56.11 -8.18 5.96
CA GLU A 210 55.76 -7.77 4.60
C GLU A 210 56.88 -6.93 3.97
N TYR A 211 57.30 -5.84 4.64
CA TYR A 211 58.35 -4.95 4.15
C TYR A 211 59.73 -5.64 4.11
N CYS A 212 60.05 -6.51 5.08
CA CYS A 212 61.32 -7.25 5.10
C CYS A 212 61.44 -8.31 3.99
N ARG A 213 60.34 -9.00 3.68
CA ARG A 213 60.28 -10.05 2.64
C ARG A 213 60.54 -9.47 1.26
N THR A 214 59.90 -8.35 0.93
CA THR A 214 59.98 -7.69 -0.38
C THR A 214 61.17 -6.74 -0.51
N GLY A 215 61.51 -6.01 0.56
CA GLY A 215 62.38 -4.84 0.52
C GLY A 215 61.71 -3.58 -0.05
N ASP A 216 60.39 -3.62 -0.28
CA ASP A 216 59.61 -2.53 -0.88
C ASP A 216 58.54 -2.04 0.10
N LYS A 217 58.41 -0.71 0.24
CA LYS A 217 57.36 -0.10 1.06
C LYS A 217 55.95 -0.39 0.52
N HIS A 218 55.82 -0.62 -0.79
CA HIS A 218 54.52 -0.82 -1.44
C HIS A 218 53.81 -2.11 -0.98
N SER A 219 54.51 -3.11 -0.43
CA SER A 219 53.85 -4.31 0.12
C SER A 219 53.16 -4.09 1.46
N THR A 220 53.38 -2.95 2.13
CA THR A 220 52.66 -2.62 3.39
C THR A 220 51.26 -2.04 3.16
N CYS A 221 50.90 -1.78 1.90
CA CYS A 221 49.66 -1.09 1.53
C CYS A 221 48.39 -1.91 1.79
N ASP A 222 48.44 -3.24 1.69
CA ASP A 222 47.28 -4.10 1.99
C ASP A 222 47.01 -4.18 3.50
N THR A 223 48.05 -4.31 4.33
CA THR A 223 47.89 -4.24 5.80
C THR A 223 47.46 -2.85 6.28
N TYR A 224 47.96 -1.75 5.69
CA TYR A 224 47.43 -0.41 5.99
C TYR A 224 45.98 -0.23 5.53
N SER A 225 45.54 -0.90 4.46
CA SER A 225 44.15 -0.88 4.00
C SER A 225 43.23 -1.71 4.91
N GLU A 226 43.64 -2.90 5.40
CA GLU A 226 42.89 -3.65 6.42
C GLU A 226 42.81 -2.89 7.75
N LEU A 227 43.87 -2.16 8.15
CA LEU A 227 43.85 -1.28 9.32
C LEU A 227 42.88 -0.11 9.16
N SER A 228 42.87 0.56 7.99
CA SER A 228 41.88 1.60 7.68
C SER A 228 40.45 1.05 7.72
N ARG A 229 40.21 -0.11 7.11
CA ARG A 229 38.92 -0.82 7.13
C ARG A 229 38.52 -1.29 8.54
N LEU A 230 39.45 -1.40 9.49
CA LEU A 230 39.17 -1.65 10.91
C LEU A 230 38.88 -0.37 11.70
N CYS A 231 39.48 0.76 11.33
CA CYS A 231 39.16 2.09 11.87
C CYS A 231 37.80 2.62 11.40
N ALA A 232 37.37 2.28 10.18
CA ALA A 232 36.12 2.78 9.59
C ALA A 232 34.83 2.48 10.39
N SER A 233 34.85 1.52 11.31
CA SER A 233 33.72 1.28 12.22
C SER A 233 33.64 2.22 13.41
N ASP A 234 34.69 3.00 13.64
CA ASP A 234 34.76 3.97 14.73
C ASP A 234 34.34 5.37 14.24
N GLY A 235 33.97 5.48 12.95
CA GLY A 235 33.60 6.71 12.25
C GLY A 235 34.78 7.42 11.56
N PRO A 236 34.57 8.62 11.02
CA PRO A 236 35.61 9.42 10.36
C PRO A 236 36.70 9.88 11.34
N GLY A 237 37.94 10.04 10.86
CA GLY A 237 39.08 10.25 11.75
C GLY A 237 40.42 10.47 11.08
N ILE A 238 41.47 10.57 11.91
CA ILE A 238 42.85 10.90 11.47
C ILE A 238 43.34 9.94 10.37
N PHE A 239 42.95 8.67 10.46
CA PHE A 239 43.35 7.63 9.51
C PHE A 239 43.00 7.96 8.06
N GLU A 240 41.93 8.71 7.75
CA GLU A 240 41.55 9.06 6.38
C GLU A 240 42.67 9.77 5.59
N SER A 241 43.61 10.40 6.29
CA SER A 241 44.78 11.06 5.69
C SER A 241 46.01 10.18 5.50
N TRP A 242 45.93 8.86 5.76
CA TRP A 242 47.10 7.96 5.77
C TRP A 242 47.81 7.85 4.41
N ARG A 243 47.07 7.85 3.29
CA ARG A 243 47.65 7.87 1.92
C ARG A 243 48.28 9.22 1.54
N SER A 244 48.09 10.26 2.36
CA SER A 244 48.60 11.62 2.12
C SER A 244 49.91 11.92 2.86
N ASP A 245 50.44 10.98 3.68
CA ASP A 245 51.78 11.12 4.28
C ASP A 245 52.86 10.90 3.21
N SER A 246 53.80 11.83 3.09
CA SER A 246 54.94 11.77 2.17
C SER A 246 55.87 10.56 2.36
N ASP A 247 55.84 9.88 3.51
CA ASP A 247 56.62 8.65 3.75
C ASP A 247 55.96 7.37 3.20
N VAL A 248 54.66 7.42 2.86
CA VAL A 248 53.83 6.30 2.39
C VAL A 248 53.87 6.22 0.86
N VAL A 249 54.05 5.00 0.32
CA VAL A 249 54.23 4.75 -1.13
C VAL A 249 53.03 4.01 -1.73
N CYS A 250 51.86 4.19 -1.14
CA CYS A 250 50.61 3.56 -1.56
C CYS A 250 49.82 4.52 -2.44
N GLU A 251 49.51 4.14 -3.69
CA GLU A 251 48.72 5.00 -4.57
C GLU A 251 47.32 5.25 -3.98
N GLN A 252 46.79 6.45 -4.21
CA GLN A 252 45.39 6.78 -3.94
C GLN A 252 44.52 6.20 -5.08
N PRO A 253 43.47 5.43 -4.79
CA PRO A 253 42.61 4.86 -5.83
C PRO A 253 41.97 5.94 -6.73
N ARG A 254 41.88 5.65 -8.03
CA ARG A 254 41.39 6.59 -9.04
C ARG A 254 39.90 6.38 -9.29
N CYS A 255 39.11 7.38 -8.92
CA CYS A 255 37.67 7.37 -9.13
C CYS A 255 37.26 7.84 -10.54
N PRO A 256 36.10 7.41 -11.06
CA PRO A 256 35.60 7.82 -12.37
C PRO A 256 35.01 9.25 -12.35
N GLU A 257 35.12 9.95 -13.48
CA GLU A 257 34.57 11.28 -13.73
C GLU A 257 34.91 12.34 -12.66
N GLN A 258 33.92 12.76 -11.86
CA GLN A 258 34.03 13.83 -10.85
C GLN A 258 34.00 13.30 -9.40
N HIS A 259 33.99 11.99 -9.21
CA HIS A 259 33.97 11.38 -7.88
C HIS A 259 35.30 11.59 -7.14
N ILE A 260 35.22 11.72 -5.82
CA ILE A 260 36.36 11.80 -4.92
C ILE A 260 36.50 10.49 -4.13
N TYR A 261 37.74 10.06 -3.91
CA TYR A 261 38.02 8.92 -3.05
C TYR A 261 38.00 9.32 -1.57
N ARG A 262 37.30 8.56 -0.73
CA ARG A 262 37.34 8.67 0.74
C ARG A 262 37.65 7.29 1.33
N GLU A 263 38.46 7.26 2.39
CA GLU A 263 38.66 6.05 3.21
C GLU A 263 37.45 5.80 4.14
N CYS A 264 36.72 6.87 4.50
CA CYS A 264 35.47 6.85 5.27
C CYS A 264 34.39 7.66 4.54
N GLY A 265 33.82 7.08 3.48
CA GLY A 265 32.68 7.63 2.75
C GLY A 265 31.32 7.11 3.25
N PRO A 266 30.22 7.76 2.87
CA PRO A 266 28.87 7.31 3.21
C PRO A 266 28.60 5.92 2.63
N SER A 267 28.06 5.02 3.44
CA SER A 267 27.71 3.64 3.06
C SER A 267 26.49 3.56 2.14
N ASN A 268 25.67 4.62 2.09
CA ASN A 268 24.49 4.75 1.25
C ASN A 268 24.45 6.18 0.67
N PRO A 269 25.15 6.49 -0.45
CA PRO A 269 25.38 7.86 -0.90
C PRO A 269 24.09 8.59 -1.31
N ALA A 270 24.09 9.92 -1.12
CA ALA A 270 22.96 10.78 -1.51
C ALA A 270 22.75 10.79 -3.04
N THR A 271 21.51 10.56 -3.46
CA THR A 271 21.11 10.43 -4.86
C THR A 271 20.11 11.52 -5.26
N CYS A 272 19.85 11.65 -6.57
CA CYS A 272 18.76 12.50 -7.06
C CYS A 272 17.40 11.99 -6.55
N SER A 273 17.15 10.67 -6.52
CA SER A 273 15.91 10.12 -5.97
C SER A 273 15.77 10.29 -4.45
N ASN A 274 16.88 10.20 -3.72
CA ASN A 274 16.92 10.22 -2.26
C ASN A 274 18.05 11.13 -1.78
N VAL A 275 17.73 12.41 -1.61
CA VAL A 275 18.67 13.48 -1.22
C VAL A 275 19.20 13.34 0.22
N ALA A 276 18.47 12.62 1.07
CA ALA A 276 18.78 12.41 2.49
C ALA A 276 18.60 10.93 2.87
N PRO A 277 19.44 10.02 2.34
CA PRO A 277 19.32 8.59 2.59
C PRO A 277 19.77 8.23 4.01
N PHE A 278 19.11 7.24 4.62
CA PHE A 278 19.53 6.71 5.91
C PHE A 278 20.94 6.10 5.81
N GLN A 279 21.82 6.48 6.74
CA GLN A 279 23.16 5.92 6.88
C GLN A 279 23.18 4.90 8.02
N ASP A 280 23.79 3.74 7.79
CA ASP A 280 24.27 2.89 8.88
C ASP A 280 25.50 3.54 9.54
N SER A 281 25.81 3.16 10.78
CA SER A 281 26.88 3.79 11.57
C SER A 281 28.32 3.44 11.13
N GLU A 282 28.52 2.45 10.27
CA GLU A 282 29.83 2.13 9.68
C GLU A 282 29.99 2.83 8.31
N CYS A 283 31.12 3.52 8.11
CA CYS A 283 31.49 4.11 6.82
C CYS A 283 32.31 3.13 5.95
N VAL A 284 32.50 3.46 4.67
CA VAL A 284 33.16 2.59 3.68
C VAL A 284 34.25 3.31 2.91
N SER A 285 35.31 2.60 2.53
CA SER A 285 36.30 3.12 1.58
C SER A 285 35.75 3.06 0.15
N GLY A 286 35.97 4.12 -0.63
CA GLY A 286 35.60 4.14 -2.04
C GLY A 286 35.31 5.54 -2.61
N CYS A 287 34.70 5.51 -3.79
CA CYS A 287 34.38 6.71 -4.58
C CYS A 287 32.99 7.26 -4.23
N ALA A 288 32.94 8.52 -3.81
CA ALA A 288 31.71 9.24 -3.49
C ALA A 288 31.64 10.58 -4.26
N CYS A 289 30.46 11.18 -4.36
CA CYS A 289 30.34 12.53 -4.91
C CYS A 289 30.94 13.59 -3.95
N PRO A 290 31.47 14.70 -4.47
CA PRO A 290 31.90 15.83 -3.65
C PRO A 290 30.70 16.54 -3.00
N GLU A 291 30.97 17.28 -1.92
CA GLU A 291 29.92 18.00 -1.18
C GLU A 291 29.17 19.01 -2.07
N GLY A 292 27.85 19.02 -1.97
CA GLY A 292 26.95 19.80 -2.84
C GLY A 292 26.52 19.09 -4.14
N TYR A 293 27.06 17.90 -4.43
CA TYR A 293 26.65 17.08 -5.58
C TYR A 293 25.93 15.81 -5.12
N LEU A 294 24.94 15.39 -5.90
CA LEU A 294 24.18 14.17 -5.72
C LEU A 294 24.56 13.16 -6.81
N LEU A 295 24.42 11.87 -6.52
CA LEU A 295 24.57 10.82 -7.51
C LEU A 295 23.28 10.71 -8.36
N ASP A 296 23.37 10.98 -9.66
CA ASP A 296 22.28 10.70 -10.59
C ASP A 296 22.06 9.20 -10.66
N ASP A 297 20.88 8.76 -10.23
CA ASP A 297 20.41 7.38 -10.24
C ASP A 297 19.16 7.20 -11.12
N ILE A 298 18.68 8.28 -11.74
CA ILE A 298 17.45 8.37 -12.54
C ILE A 298 17.83 8.40 -14.04
N GLY A 299 18.72 9.31 -14.42
CA GLY A 299 19.15 9.56 -15.81
C GLY A 299 20.42 8.82 -16.20
N GLN A 300 21.57 9.53 -16.18
CA GLN A 300 22.88 8.98 -16.50
C GLN A 300 23.46 8.29 -15.25
N LYS A 301 22.87 7.13 -14.91
CA LYS A 301 23.11 6.41 -13.65
C LYS A 301 24.59 6.27 -13.31
N GLY A 302 24.99 6.77 -12.14
CA GLY A 302 26.35 6.69 -11.63
C GLY A 302 27.21 7.94 -11.86
N LYS A 303 26.61 9.11 -12.09
CA LYS A 303 27.29 10.40 -12.32
C LYS A 303 26.96 11.42 -11.24
N CYS A 304 27.94 12.22 -10.81
CA CYS A 304 27.68 13.34 -9.89
C CYS A 304 27.07 14.54 -10.63
N VAL A 305 25.97 15.08 -10.11
CA VAL A 305 25.25 16.27 -10.64
C VAL A 305 24.85 17.23 -9.53
N LEU A 306 24.56 18.49 -9.86
CA LEU A 306 24.00 19.44 -8.91
C LEU A 306 22.52 19.14 -8.64
N LYS A 307 22.04 19.42 -7.42
CA LYS A 307 20.63 19.17 -7.04
C LYS A 307 19.61 19.81 -8.00
N ALA A 308 19.87 21.03 -8.45
CA ALA A 308 19.02 21.74 -9.42
C ALA A 308 19.06 21.15 -10.85
N GLU A 309 20.03 20.30 -11.16
CA GLU A 309 20.19 19.62 -12.46
C GLU A 309 19.64 18.17 -12.44
N CYS A 310 19.26 17.65 -11.25
CA CYS A 310 18.72 16.30 -11.12
C CYS A 310 17.47 16.08 -12.00
N PRO A 311 17.47 15.03 -12.86
CA PRO A 311 16.33 14.70 -13.69
C PRO A 311 15.19 14.05 -12.90
N CYS A 312 13.98 14.04 -13.45
CA CYS A 312 12.78 13.45 -12.84
C CYS A 312 12.32 12.21 -13.62
N GLU A 313 11.71 11.25 -12.92
CA GLU A 313 11.06 10.10 -13.56
C GLU A 313 9.52 10.23 -13.53
N ALA A 314 8.84 9.75 -14.58
CA ALA A 314 7.42 9.43 -14.55
C ALA A 314 7.11 8.24 -15.47
N ASN A 315 6.46 7.20 -14.94
CA ASN A 315 6.02 6.02 -15.68
C ASN A 315 7.16 5.37 -16.52
N GLY A 316 8.36 5.23 -15.96
CA GLY A 316 9.53 4.66 -16.66
C GLY A 316 10.20 5.59 -17.69
N LYS A 317 9.82 6.87 -17.75
CA LYS A 317 10.45 7.88 -18.62
C LYS A 317 11.21 8.92 -17.80
N VAL A 318 12.41 9.26 -18.25
CA VAL A 318 13.27 10.30 -17.66
C VAL A 318 13.06 11.63 -18.37
N TYR A 319 12.97 12.70 -17.59
CA TYR A 319 12.81 14.10 -18.00
C TYR A 319 13.93 14.94 -17.37
N GLN A 320 14.43 15.96 -18.07
CA GLN A 320 15.48 16.85 -17.56
C GLN A 320 14.90 17.93 -16.64
N SER A 321 15.74 18.52 -15.79
CA SER A 321 15.34 19.67 -14.97
C SER A 321 14.85 20.82 -15.85
N GLY A 322 13.65 21.34 -15.56
CA GLY A 322 12.94 22.33 -16.38
C GLY A 322 12.03 21.77 -17.48
N ASP A 323 12.05 20.45 -17.77
CA ASP A 323 11.07 19.84 -18.67
C ASP A 323 9.65 19.92 -18.08
N VAL A 324 8.65 20.06 -18.95
CA VAL A 324 7.25 20.17 -18.58
C VAL A 324 6.44 19.04 -19.20
N ARG A 325 5.63 18.36 -18.40
CA ARG A 325 4.62 17.39 -18.84
C ARG A 325 3.22 17.84 -18.45
N GLU A 326 2.24 17.31 -19.16
CA GLU A 326 0.86 17.29 -18.70
C GLU A 326 0.71 16.16 -17.68
N GLY A 327 0.20 16.49 -16.50
CA GLY A 327 -0.08 15.58 -15.40
C GLY A 327 -1.56 15.16 -15.36
N PRO A 328 -1.99 14.49 -14.29
CA PRO A 328 -3.40 14.16 -14.10
C PRO A 328 -4.30 15.39 -14.25
N CYS A 329 -5.44 15.21 -14.93
CA CYS A 329 -6.52 16.20 -15.01
C CYS A 329 -6.11 17.56 -15.61
N GLY A 330 -5.11 17.58 -16.50
CA GLY A 330 -4.64 18.79 -17.18
C GLY A 330 -3.70 19.68 -16.35
N SER A 331 -3.17 19.17 -15.23
CA SER A 331 -2.13 19.86 -14.46
C SER A 331 -0.87 20.06 -15.30
N GLN A 332 -0.25 21.23 -15.20
CA GLN A 332 1.06 21.48 -15.81
C GLN A 332 2.15 21.15 -14.77
N CYS A 333 2.89 20.06 -15.01
CA CYS A 333 3.91 19.53 -14.11
C CYS A 333 5.31 19.81 -14.65
N THR A 334 6.10 20.60 -13.92
CA THR A 334 7.50 20.93 -14.25
C THR A 334 8.46 20.08 -13.42
N CYS A 335 9.49 19.51 -14.04
CA CYS A 335 10.56 18.82 -13.34
C CYS A 335 11.49 19.81 -12.62
N GLN A 336 11.64 19.69 -11.30
CA GLN A 336 12.49 20.55 -10.46
C GLN A 336 13.08 19.72 -9.30
N GLU A 337 14.41 19.71 -9.14
CA GLU A 337 15.11 18.97 -8.08
C GLU A 337 14.65 17.50 -7.93
N ALA A 338 14.66 16.73 -9.03
CA ALA A 338 14.12 15.36 -9.16
C ALA A 338 12.60 15.17 -8.88
N LYS A 339 11.85 16.23 -8.56
CA LYS A 339 10.42 16.19 -8.26
C LYS A 339 9.56 16.80 -9.36
N TRP A 340 8.29 16.43 -9.36
CA TRP A 340 7.25 17.11 -10.13
C TRP A 340 6.60 18.24 -9.32
N SER A 341 6.85 19.47 -9.75
CA SER A 341 6.09 20.66 -9.31
C SER A 341 4.89 20.83 -10.25
N CYS A 342 3.71 20.40 -9.81
CA CYS A 342 2.46 20.47 -10.57
C CYS A 342 1.59 21.65 -10.12
N THR A 343 0.94 22.32 -11.08
CA THR A 343 -0.19 23.22 -10.78
C THR A 343 -1.36 22.43 -10.21
N GLU A 344 -2.06 22.96 -9.21
CA GLU A 344 -3.35 22.44 -8.76
C GLU A 344 -4.33 22.31 -9.96
N ALA A 345 -4.79 21.10 -10.24
CA ALA A 345 -5.81 20.83 -11.25
C ALA A 345 -6.86 19.89 -10.67
N LEU A 346 -8.12 20.35 -10.62
CA LEU A 346 -9.18 19.62 -9.94
C LEU A 346 -9.84 18.62 -10.90
N CYS A 347 -9.72 17.35 -10.56
CA CYS A 347 -10.26 16.26 -11.35
C CYS A 347 -11.81 16.24 -11.33
N PRO A 348 -12.47 15.98 -12.48
CA PRO A 348 -13.89 15.70 -12.50
C PRO A 348 -14.16 14.37 -11.78
N GLY A 349 -14.91 14.40 -10.67
CA GLY A 349 -15.30 13.19 -9.94
C GLY A 349 -16.22 12.32 -10.81
N ARG A 350 -16.00 11.01 -10.81
CA ARG A 350 -16.83 10.05 -11.58
C ARG A 350 -17.35 8.89 -10.72
N CYS A 351 -18.57 9.04 -10.22
CA CYS A 351 -19.29 7.96 -9.55
C CYS A 351 -19.65 6.86 -10.56
N LYS A 352 -19.60 5.59 -10.11
CA LYS A 352 -19.87 4.40 -10.92
C LYS A 352 -20.84 3.46 -10.20
N VAL A 353 -21.77 2.87 -10.96
CA VAL A 353 -22.68 1.82 -10.49
C VAL A 353 -22.62 0.66 -11.49
N GLU A 354 -21.83 -0.35 -11.14
CA GLU A 354 -21.48 -1.51 -11.95
C GLU A 354 -22.16 -2.77 -11.35
N GLY A 355 -23.49 -2.81 -11.43
CA GLY A 355 -24.30 -3.87 -10.79
C GLY A 355 -24.34 -3.69 -9.27
N SER A 356 -23.83 -4.68 -8.52
CA SER A 356 -23.73 -4.61 -7.05
C SER A 356 -22.50 -3.83 -6.56
N SER A 357 -21.53 -3.52 -7.43
CA SER A 357 -20.37 -2.71 -7.04
C SER A 357 -20.58 -1.25 -7.39
N LEU A 358 -20.23 -0.37 -6.45
CA LEU A 358 -20.34 1.07 -6.58
C LEU A 358 -18.98 1.71 -6.33
N THR A 359 -18.72 2.86 -6.95
CA THR A 359 -17.56 3.71 -6.68
C THR A 359 -18.05 5.13 -6.47
N THR A 360 -17.67 5.77 -5.36
CA THR A 360 -18.02 7.16 -5.02
C THR A 360 -17.31 8.16 -5.94
N PHE A 361 -17.66 9.45 -5.87
CA PHE A 361 -16.90 10.48 -6.60
C PHE A 361 -15.46 10.57 -6.13
N ASP A 362 -15.22 10.32 -4.84
CA ASP A 362 -13.89 10.39 -4.22
C ASP A 362 -13.13 9.05 -4.16
N GLY A 363 -13.69 8.02 -4.81
CA GLY A 363 -12.94 6.84 -5.26
C GLY A 363 -13.06 5.60 -4.39
N ILE A 364 -13.85 5.62 -3.31
CA ILE A 364 -14.16 4.42 -2.53
C ILE A 364 -14.99 3.46 -3.38
N LYS A 365 -14.39 2.32 -3.75
CA LYS A 365 -15.09 1.19 -4.35
C LYS A 365 -15.63 0.26 -3.25
N TYR A 366 -16.93 -0.02 -3.29
CA TYR A 366 -17.61 -0.91 -2.35
C TYR A 366 -18.62 -1.83 -3.07
N ASN A 367 -19.27 -2.73 -2.32
CA ASN A 367 -20.22 -3.70 -2.87
C ASN A 367 -21.46 -3.85 -1.99
N HIS A 368 -22.64 -3.58 -2.55
CA HIS A 368 -23.94 -3.64 -1.89
C HIS A 368 -24.94 -4.45 -2.73
N PRO A 369 -25.29 -5.70 -2.35
CA PRO A 369 -26.28 -6.53 -3.04
C PRO A 369 -27.71 -6.11 -2.68
N GLY A 370 -28.08 -4.88 -3.05
CA GLY A 370 -29.39 -4.31 -2.76
C GLY A 370 -30.52 -4.95 -3.58
N ASN A 371 -31.75 -4.81 -3.07
CA ASN A 371 -32.99 -5.12 -3.80
C ASN A 371 -34.01 -3.98 -3.60
N CYS A 372 -33.59 -2.76 -3.92
CA CYS A 372 -34.31 -1.52 -3.59
C CYS A 372 -34.11 -0.43 -4.65
N ASP A 373 -34.93 0.61 -4.52
CA ASP A 373 -34.71 1.92 -5.12
C ASP A 373 -33.87 2.75 -4.15
N PHE A 374 -32.70 3.22 -4.58
CA PHE A 374 -31.75 3.95 -3.74
C PHE A 374 -31.49 5.36 -4.27
N LEU A 375 -31.29 6.33 -3.39
CA LEU A 375 -30.83 7.67 -3.78
C LEU A 375 -29.31 7.64 -4.05
N ALA A 376 -28.92 7.68 -5.31
CA ALA A 376 -27.52 7.65 -5.71
C ALA A 376 -26.85 9.02 -5.52
N ILE A 377 -27.52 10.10 -5.93
CA ILE A 377 -27.04 11.48 -5.79
C ILE A 377 -28.22 12.42 -5.52
N HIS A 378 -28.04 13.36 -4.61
CA HIS A 378 -28.81 14.58 -4.47
C HIS A 378 -27.85 15.78 -4.37
N LEU A 379 -28.23 16.89 -5.00
CA LEU A 379 -27.41 18.09 -5.12
C LEU A 379 -28.30 19.32 -5.35
N LYS A 380 -27.83 20.51 -4.93
CA LYS A 380 -28.43 21.80 -5.28
C LYS A 380 -27.54 22.54 -6.28
N CYS A 381 -28.01 22.75 -7.51
CA CYS A 381 -27.27 23.51 -8.52
C CYS A 381 -27.43 25.04 -8.35
N SER A 382 -28.50 25.49 -7.66
CA SER A 382 -28.77 26.90 -7.39
C SER A 382 -29.83 27.06 -6.30
N TYR A 383 -30.10 28.30 -5.87
CA TYR A 383 -30.98 28.64 -4.75
C TYR A 383 -32.37 27.96 -4.78
N ASP A 384 -32.98 27.89 -5.98
CA ASP A 384 -34.29 27.26 -6.22
C ASP A 384 -34.21 26.03 -7.17
N LYS A 385 -33.07 25.33 -7.21
CA LYS A 385 -32.82 24.29 -8.23
C LYS A 385 -32.12 23.06 -7.68
N ASP A 386 -32.93 22.07 -7.28
CA ASP A 386 -32.46 20.74 -6.87
C ASP A 386 -32.30 19.80 -8.07
N TRP A 387 -31.33 18.90 -7.98
CA TRP A 387 -31.07 17.80 -8.90
C TRP A 387 -30.94 16.48 -8.13
N SER A 388 -31.39 15.36 -8.70
CA SER A 388 -31.23 14.04 -8.08
C SER A 388 -31.19 12.89 -9.08
N VAL A 389 -30.44 11.85 -8.72
CA VAL A 389 -30.39 10.55 -9.38
C VAL A 389 -30.75 9.47 -8.36
N SER A 390 -31.72 8.63 -8.69
CA SER A 390 -31.94 7.37 -7.98
C SER A 390 -31.74 6.18 -8.91
N VAL A 391 -31.29 5.06 -8.33
CA VAL A 391 -30.98 3.81 -9.04
C VAL A 391 -31.84 2.69 -8.50
N GLU A 392 -32.41 1.90 -9.40
CA GLU A 392 -33.16 0.70 -9.04
C GLU A 392 -32.22 -0.50 -9.16
N LEU A 393 -31.88 -1.09 -8.02
CA LEU A 393 -31.05 -2.29 -7.90
C LEU A 393 -31.94 -3.49 -7.57
N ARG A 394 -31.93 -4.52 -8.43
CA ARG A 394 -32.74 -5.75 -8.28
C ARG A 394 -31.87 -6.99 -8.51
N PRO A 395 -32.29 -8.18 -8.03
CA PRO A 395 -31.70 -9.44 -8.47
C PRO A 395 -31.68 -9.52 -10.00
N CYS A 396 -30.55 -9.93 -10.59
CA CYS A 396 -30.40 -10.03 -12.03
C CYS A 396 -31.40 -11.03 -12.65
N PRO A 397 -31.83 -10.82 -13.91
CA PRO A 397 -32.71 -11.77 -14.60
C PRO A 397 -32.02 -13.14 -14.82
N SER A 398 -32.84 -14.18 -15.01
CA SER A 398 -32.42 -15.58 -15.13
C SER A 398 -31.22 -15.78 -16.06
N GLY A 399 -30.13 -16.40 -15.56
CA GLY A 399 -28.84 -16.49 -16.25
C GLY A 399 -27.72 -15.66 -15.61
N GLN A 400 -28.01 -14.81 -14.63
CA GLN A 400 -27.04 -14.01 -13.89
C GLN A 400 -27.28 -14.09 -12.37
N THR A 401 -26.23 -14.02 -11.55
CA THR A 401 -26.34 -14.08 -10.08
C THR A 401 -25.89 -12.79 -9.42
N GLY A 402 -26.62 -12.35 -8.39
CA GLY A 402 -26.34 -11.11 -7.66
C GLY A 402 -27.31 -9.99 -8.04
N THR A 403 -26.90 -8.76 -7.80
CA THR A 403 -27.71 -7.56 -8.04
C THR A 403 -27.27 -6.83 -9.31
N CYS A 404 -28.24 -6.46 -10.13
CA CYS A 404 -28.08 -5.69 -11.36
C CYS A 404 -28.83 -4.36 -11.27
N LEU A 405 -28.35 -3.37 -12.02
CA LEU A 405 -29.07 -2.12 -12.26
C LEU A 405 -30.24 -2.39 -13.23
N ASN A 406 -31.46 -2.04 -12.85
CA ASN A 406 -32.67 -2.26 -13.65
C ASN A 406 -33.23 -0.98 -14.28
N SER A 407 -33.15 0.13 -13.56
CA SER A 407 -33.51 1.45 -14.08
C SER A 407 -32.74 2.56 -13.36
N VAL A 408 -32.62 3.72 -14.02
CA VAL A 408 -32.06 4.95 -13.46
C VAL A 408 -33.13 6.04 -13.58
N THR A 409 -33.43 6.71 -12.47
CA THR A 409 -34.37 7.85 -12.44
C THR A 409 -33.61 9.14 -12.21
N LEU A 410 -33.89 10.13 -13.06
CA LEU A 410 -33.33 11.48 -13.02
C LEU A 410 -34.43 12.50 -12.71
N LEU A 411 -34.16 13.40 -11.76
CA LEU A 411 -35.06 14.46 -11.33
C LEU A 411 -34.38 15.82 -11.48
N LEU A 412 -35.04 16.75 -12.17
CA LEU A 412 -34.58 18.13 -12.39
C LEU A 412 -35.61 19.13 -11.85
N ASN A 413 -35.14 20.10 -11.06
CA ASN A 413 -35.93 21.15 -10.42
C ASN A 413 -37.13 20.56 -9.64
N SER A 414 -36.82 19.77 -8.61
CA SER A 414 -37.75 19.44 -7.53
C SER A 414 -39.11 18.89 -8.03
N VAL A 415 -39.04 17.83 -8.85
CA VAL A 415 -40.15 17.02 -9.42
C VAL A 415 -40.75 17.51 -10.75
N ILE A 416 -40.45 18.71 -11.26
CA ILE A 416 -41.09 19.24 -12.49
C ILE A 416 -40.74 18.45 -13.77
N ASP A 417 -39.51 17.94 -13.91
CA ASP A 417 -39.12 17.10 -15.04
C ASP A 417 -38.43 15.82 -14.55
N LYS A 418 -39.09 14.67 -14.77
CA LYS A 418 -38.62 13.32 -14.41
C LYS A 418 -38.30 12.50 -15.66
N TYR A 419 -37.15 11.85 -15.70
CA TYR A 419 -36.75 10.92 -16.76
C TYR A 419 -36.39 9.57 -16.14
N ILE A 420 -36.94 8.49 -16.66
CA ILE A 420 -36.61 7.11 -16.24
C ILE A 420 -35.95 6.42 -17.43
N PHE A 421 -34.71 6.01 -17.26
CA PHE A 421 -33.94 5.23 -18.21
C PHE A 421 -34.06 3.76 -17.80
N ASN A 422 -34.56 2.91 -18.69
CA ASN A 422 -34.81 1.50 -18.40
C ASN A 422 -33.68 0.61 -18.96
N SER A 423 -33.55 -0.61 -18.46
CA SER A 423 -32.56 -1.60 -18.90
C SER A 423 -32.71 -2.08 -20.35
N ASP A 424 -33.82 -1.78 -21.03
CA ASP A 424 -34.03 -2.00 -22.47
C ASP A 424 -33.58 -0.81 -23.34
N GLY A 425 -33.02 0.25 -22.75
CA GLY A 425 -32.62 1.48 -23.43
C GLY A 425 -33.75 2.47 -23.72
N THR A 426 -34.99 2.19 -23.27
CA THR A 426 -36.10 3.15 -23.41
C THR A 426 -36.04 4.26 -22.37
N VAL A 427 -36.59 5.43 -22.71
CA VAL A 427 -36.62 6.61 -21.83
C VAL A 427 -38.05 7.09 -21.63
N THR A 428 -38.52 7.03 -20.39
CA THR A 428 -39.89 7.37 -19.99
C THR A 428 -39.94 8.70 -19.25
N ASN A 429 -40.78 9.62 -19.70
CA ASN A 429 -41.16 10.88 -19.04
C ASN A 429 -42.65 11.10 -19.34
N ASP A 430 -43.37 11.88 -18.53
CA ASP A 430 -44.78 12.23 -18.78
C ASP A 430 -45.03 12.91 -20.14
N LYS A 431 -43.96 13.35 -20.82
CA LYS A 431 -43.94 13.92 -22.19
C LYS A 431 -43.36 12.99 -23.27
N ILE A 432 -42.81 11.82 -22.93
CA ILE A 432 -41.96 11.01 -23.84
C ILE A 432 -42.36 9.52 -23.85
N ARG A 433 -42.52 8.95 -25.05
CA ARG A 433 -42.63 7.50 -25.29
C ARG A 433 -41.78 7.08 -26.51
N ASN A 434 -40.46 7.17 -26.34
CA ASN A 434 -39.41 6.85 -27.33
C ASN A 434 -39.40 7.77 -28.58
N GLN A 435 -38.28 7.97 -29.28
CA GLN A 435 -37.04 7.18 -29.32
C GLN A 435 -35.78 8.04 -29.53
N GLY A 436 -34.65 7.66 -28.91
CA GLY A 436 -33.28 8.03 -29.33
C GLY A 436 -32.71 9.40 -28.92
N TYR A 437 -33.42 10.51 -29.15
CA TYR A 437 -32.87 11.87 -28.96
C TYR A 437 -33.90 12.84 -28.37
N TYR A 438 -33.53 13.55 -27.30
CA TYR A 438 -34.34 14.59 -26.66
C TYR A 438 -33.46 15.78 -26.23
N TYR A 439 -33.83 16.99 -26.65
CA TYR A 439 -33.11 18.21 -26.30
C TYR A 439 -34.07 19.25 -25.72
N SER A 440 -33.63 19.91 -24.66
CA SER A 440 -34.30 21.03 -24.02
C SER A 440 -33.26 21.99 -23.46
N ASP A 441 -33.70 23.14 -22.94
CA ASP A 441 -32.82 24.09 -22.26
C ASP A 441 -32.53 23.70 -20.79
N LYS A 442 -32.94 22.49 -20.37
CA LYS A 442 -32.64 21.88 -19.06
C LYS A 442 -31.78 20.62 -19.14
N ILE A 443 -31.92 19.84 -20.21
CA ILE A 443 -31.31 18.52 -20.36
C ILE A 443 -31.20 18.14 -21.84
N GLN A 444 -30.11 17.46 -22.15
CA GLN A 444 -29.82 16.79 -23.40
C GLN A 444 -29.79 15.28 -23.16
N ILE A 445 -30.39 14.47 -24.04
CA ILE A 445 -30.34 13.00 -24.01
C ILE A 445 -30.12 12.52 -25.45
N PHE A 446 -29.11 11.67 -25.67
CA PHE A 446 -28.81 11.11 -26.98
C PHE A 446 -28.15 9.73 -26.91
N ASN A 447 -28.30 8.93 -27.95
CA ASN A 447 -27.50 7.72 -28.15
C ASN A 447 -26.04 8.11 -28.45
N ALA A 448 -25.08 7.66 -27.64
CA ALA A 448 -23.65 7.85 -27.90
C ALA A 448 -23.05 6.73 -28.76
N SER A 449 -23.57 5.51 -28.63
CA SER A 449 -23.36 4.40 -29.56
C SER A 449 -24.57 3.45 -29.51
N SER A 450 -24.53 2.34 -30.24
CA SER A 450 -25.51 1.25 -30.10
C SER A 450 -25.66 0.68 -28.69
N SER A 451 -24.72 0.96 -27.78
CA SER A 451 -24.60 0.32 -26.47
C SER A 451 -24.67 1.30 -25.29
N TYR A 452 -24.68 2.62 -25.55
CA TYR A 452 -24.61 3.67 -24.54
C TYR A 452 -25.55 4.85 -24.85
N LEU A 453 -26.31 5.26 -23.84
CA LEU A 453 -26.99 6.55 -23.76
C LEU A 453 -26.10 7.58 -23.06
N GLN A 454 -26.13 8.82 -23.52
CA GLN A 454 -25.48 9.97 -22.88
C GLN A 454 -26.53 11.01 -22.50
N VAL A 455 -26.31 11.65 -21.35
CA VAL A 455 -27.10 12.73 -20.81
C VAL A 455 -26.18 13.88 -20.41
N GLU A 456 -26.58 15.12 -20.69
CA GLU A 456 -26.01 16.30 -20.04
C GLU A 456 -27.14 17.17 -19.48
N THR A 457 -26.96 17.70 -18.28
CA THR A 457 -27.90 18.61 -17.61
C THR A 457 -27.45 20.07 -17.73
N TYR A 458 -28.36 21.03 -17.49
CA TYR A 458 -27.99 22.46 -17.42
C TYR A 458 -26.97 22.79 -16.30
N CYS A 459 -26.73 21.87 -15.36
CA CYS A 459 -25.68 21.97 -14.34
C CYS A 459 -24.32 21.45 -14.84
N HIS A 460 -24.17 21.13 -16.13
CA HIS A 460 -23.02 20.44 -16.74
C HIS A 460 -22.66 19.08 -16.12
N VAL A 461 -23.54 18.52 -15.29
CA VAL A 461 -23.43 17.13 -14.81
C VAL A 461 -23.80 16.20 -15.96
N LYS A 462 -22.90 15.24 -16.22
CA LYS A 462 -22.98 14.30 -17.35
C LYS A 462 -23.26 12.90 -16.81
N MET A 463 -24.17 12.18 -17.46
CA MET A 463 -24.43 10.77 -17.15
C MET A 463 -24.26 9.95 -18.41
N GLN A 464 -23.55 8.83 -18.30
CA GLN A 464 -23.34 7.88 -19.38
C GLN A 464 -23.89 6.53 -18.90
N ILE A 465 -24.90 6.03 -19.59
CA ILE A 465 -25.65 4.83 -19.21
C ILE A 465 -25.39 3.76 -20.25
N GLN A 466 -24.63 2.74 -19.87
CA GLN A 466 -24.43 1.55 -20.69
C GLN A 466 -25.69 0.69 -20.62
N ILE A 467 -26.07 0.08 -21.75
CA ILE A 467 -27.23 -0.80 -21.88
C ILE A 467 -26.81 -2.24 -22.23
N VAL A 468 -25.69 -2.41 -22.95
CA VAL A 468 -25.21 -3.72 -23.45
C VAL A 468 -23.76 -3.93 -23.03
N PRO A 469 -23.35 -5.12 -22.50
CA PRO A 469 -24.15 -6.34 -22.30
C PRO A 469 -25.05 -6.33 -21.08
N VAL A 470 -24.80 -5.44 -20.11
CA VAL A 470 -25.62 -5.22 -18.92
C VAL A 470 -25.74 -3.72 -18.66
N MET A 471 -26.76 -3.32 -17.90
CA MET A 471 -26.98 -1.92 -17.56
C MET A 471 -25.95 -1.45 -16.51
N GLN A 472 -25.23 -0.36 -16.79
CA GLN A 472 -24.27 0.26 -15.87
C GLN A 472 -24.38 1.79 -15.96
N LEU A 473 -24.20 2.49 -14.84
CA LEU A 473 -24.30 3.95 -14.77
C LEU A 473 -22.97 4.58 -14.38
N TYR A 474 -22.55 5.59 -15.13
CA TYR A 474 -21.38 6.40 -14.86
C TYR A 474 -21.78 7.88 -14.81
N VAL A 475 -21.56 8.57 -13.69
CA VAL A 475 -21.93 9.99 -13.52
C VAL A 475 -20.69 10.84 -13.29
N SER A 476 -20.48 11.87 -14.10
CA SER A 476 -19.37 12.81 -14.01
C SER A 476 -19.82 14.20 -13.61
N MET A 477 -19.19 14.74 -12.56
CA MET A 477 -19.41 16.10 -12.06
C MET A 477 -18.42 17.10 -12.67
N PRO A 478 -18.82 18.37 -12.91
CA PRO A 478 -17.89 19.43 -13.27
C PRO A 478 -17.06 19.89 -12.05
N PRO A 479 -15.76 20.19 -12.21
CA PRO A 479 -14.94 20.72 -11.12
C PRO A 479 -15.46 22.04 -10.54
N ASN A 480 -15.15 22.30 -9.26
CA ASN A 480 -15.37 23.56 -8.52
C ASN A 480 -16.81 24.09 -8.40
N GLN A 481 -17.85 23.36 -8.84
CA GLN A 481 -19.24 23.82 -8.69
C GLN A 481 -19.95 23.23 -7.46
N PHE A 482 -19.58 22.03 -7.04
CA PHE A 482 -20.36 21.23 -6.09
C PHE A 482 -19.46 20.47 -5.11
N THR A 483 -19.59 20.73 -3.82
CA THR A 483 -18.94 19.96 -2.73
C THR A 483 -19.94 19.11 -1.93
N ASP A 484 -21.21 19.50 -1.94
CA ASP A 484 -22.24 19.06 -1.00
C ASP A 484 -23.16 17.99 -1.62
N THR A 485 -22.59 17.04 -2.36
CA THR A 485 -23.36 15.87 -2.86
C THR A 485 -23.66 14.91 -1.72
N VAL A 486 -24.84 14.27 -1.76
CA VAL A 486 -25.20 13.21 -0.82
C VAL A 486 -25.92 12.06 -1.53
N GLY A 487 -25.77 10.82 -1.05
CA GLY A 487 -26.32 9.61 -1.66
C GLY A 487 -25.28 8.49 -1.75
N LEU A 488 -25.61 7.38 -2.44
CA LEU A 488 -24.67 6.25 -2.63
C LEU A 488 -23.33 6.63 -3.31
N CYS A 489 -23.30 7.71 -4.09
CA CYS A 489 -22.08 8.24 -4.71
C CYS A 489 -21.17 9.02 -3.75
N GLY A 490 -21.59 9.21 -2.49
CA GLY A 490 -20.82 9.89 -1.45
C GLY A 490 -20.77 11.42 -1.60
N SER A 491 -19.76 12.01 -0.99
CA SER A 491 -19.45 13.44 -1.11
C SER A 491 -18.69 13.71 -2.43
N TYR A 492 -18.40 14.97 -2.73
CA TYR A 492 -17.50 15.34 -3.84
C TYR A 492 -16.61 16.49 -3.38
N ASN A 493 -15.83 16.22 -2.33
CA ASN A 493 -14.99 17.18 -1.62
C ASN A 493 -13.50 16.76 -1.60
N ASN A 494 -13.17 15.61 -2.19
CA ASN A 494 -11.88 14.90 -2.14
C ASN A 494 -11.52 14.35 -0.74
N LYS A 495 -12.53 14.01 0.09
CA LYS A 495 -12.36 13.39 1.41
C LYS A 495 -13.07 12.05 1.49
N ALA A 496 -12.36 11.00 1.10
CA ALA A 496 -12.84 9.63 1.22
C ALA A 496 -13.20 9.23 2.67
N GLU A 497 -12.64 9.91 3.67
CA GLU A 497 -13.00 9.72 5.08
C GLU A 497 -14.47 10.05 5.41
N ASP A 498 -15.16 10.92 4.65
CA ASP A 498 -16.55 11.31 4.91
C ASP A 498 -17.58 10.76 3.90
N ASP A 499 -17.13 10.10 2.84
CA ASP A 499 -17.93 9.50 1.75
C ASP A 499 -19.10 8.61 2.24
N PHE A 500 -18.94 7.93 3.38
CA PHE A 500 -19.96 7.08 3.99
C PHE A 500 -20.91 7.83 4.95
N LEU A 501 -21.11 9.14 4.74
CA LEU A 501 -22.11 9.92 5.44
C LEU A 501 -23.54 9.46 5.06
N SER A 502 -24.23 8.85 6.03
CA SER A 502 -25.62 8.41 5.92
C SER A 502 -26.62 9.55 5.71
N SER A 503 -27.84 9.20 5.31
CA SER A 503 -28.99 10.13 5.15
C SER A 503 -29.43 10.85 6.44
N GLN A 504 -28.81 10.56 7.58
CA GLN A 504 -29.02 11.23 8.88
C GLN A 504 -27.77 11.99 9.36
N ASN A 505 -26.79 12.24 8.46
CA ASN A 505 -25.53 12.93 8.70
C ASN A 505 -24.63 12.26 9.76
N ILE A 506 -24.61 10.92 9.78
CA ILE A 506 -23.67 10.11 10.56
C ILE A 506 -22.71 9.40 9.60
N LEU A 507 -21.41 9.44 9.86
CA LEU A 507 -20.45 8.60 9.16
C LEU A 507 -20.63 7.12 9.56
N GLU A 508 -21.14 6.32 8.63
CA GLU A 508 -21.35 4.88 8.84
C GLU A 508 -20.07 4.09 8.58
N LYS A 509 -19.77 3.11 9.45
CA LYS A 509 -18.50 2.37 9.41
C LYS A 509 -18.50 1.15 8.49
N THR A 510 -19.63 0.88 7.83
CA THR A 510 -19.77 -0.22 6.87
C THR A 510 -20.54 0.27 5.65
N SER A 511 -20.10 -0.17 4.48
CA SER A 511 -20.72 0.20 3.20
C SER A 511 -22.18 -0.30 3.10
N GLN A 512 -22.52 -1.36 3.84
CA GLN A 512 -23.88 -1.89 3.93
C GLN A 512 -24.80 -0.99 4.77
N ALA A 513 -24.36 -0.51 5.95
CA ALA A 513 -25.14 0.43 6.76
C ALA A 513 -25.31 1.79 6.05
N PHE A 514 -24.24 2.30 5.45
CA PHE A 514 -24.25 3.49 4.60
C PHE A 514 -25.30 3.37 3.48
N ALA A 515 -25.21 2.33 2.65
CA ALA A 515 -26.09 2.16 1.50
C ALA A 515 -27.56 1.92 1.89
N SER A 516 -27.81 1.13 2.96
CA SER A 516 -29.18 0.96 3.48
C SER A 516 -29.78 2.24 4.07
N SER A 517 -28.96 3.21 4.50
CA SER A 517 -29.48 4.53 4.90
C SER A 517 -30.07 5.35 3.73
N TRP A 518 -29.71 5.01 2.48
CA TRP A 518 -30.16 5.64 1.25
C TRP A 518 -31.28 4.86 0.52
N GLU A 519 -31.84 3.82 1.15
CA GLU A 519 -33.06 3.13 0.69
C GLU A 519 -34.27 4.09 0.65
N MET A 520 -34.94 4.20 -0.51
CA MET A 520 -36.10 5.07 -0.69
C MET A 520 -37.42 4.47 -0.17
N ALA A 521 -37.41 3.18 0.18
CA ALA A 521 -38.51 2.43 0.78
C ALA A 521 -37.94 1.26 1.61
N SER A 522 -38.70 0.68 2.54
CA SER A 522 -38.23 -0.50 3.28
C SER A 522 -38.15 -1.72 2.35
N CYS A 523 -36.95 -2.26 2.16
CA CYS A 523 -36.68 -3.29 1.16
C CYS A 523 -36.19 -4.63 1.75
N PRO A 524 -36.27 -5.73 0.97
CA PRO A 524 -35.68 -7.02 1.38
C PRO A 524 -34.15 -6.94 1.33
N LYS A 525 -33.48 -7.47 2.36
CA LYS A 525 -32.02 -7.69 2.30
C LYS A 525 -31.70 -8.73 1.21
N GLY A 526 -30.71 -8.44 0.37
CA GLY A 526 -30.20 -9.39 -0.63
C GLY A 526 -29.08 -10.28 -0.08
N ASP A 527 -29.01 -11.51 -0.60
CA ASP A 527 -28.01 -12.50 -0.16
C ASP A 527 -26.65 -12.31 -0.87
N PRO A 528 -25.52 -12.36 -0.14
CA PRO A 528 -24.19 -12.28 -0.74
C PRO A 528 -23.83 -13.60 -1.44
N THR A 529 -23.72 -13.58 -2.77
CA THR A 529 -23.35 -14.77 -3.57
C THR A 529 -21.89 -15.16 -3.39
N SER A 530 -21.63 -16.43 -3.08
CA SER A 530 -20.30 -17.06 -3.11
C SER A 530 -20.17 -18.01 -4.30
N CYS A 531 -18.95 -18.28 -4.76
CA CYS A 531 -18.74 -19.31 -5.77
C CYS A 531 -18.70 -20.71 -5.15
N ILE A 532 -19.47 -21.63 -5.74
CA ILE A 532 -19.64 -23.02 -5.25
C ILE A 532 -19.27 -24.05 -6.34
N SER A 533 -19.03 -23.61 -7.60
CA SER A 533 -18.77 -24.51 -8.74
C SER A 533 -17.31 -24.52 -9.17
N ILE A 534 -16.65 -25.67 -8.98
CA ILE A 534 -15.26 -25.95 -9.38
C ILE A 534 -15.06 -25.81 -10.91
N GLU A 535 -16.10 -26.07 -11.71
CA GLU A 535 -16.02 -25.91 -13.18
C GLU A 535 -15.99 -24.43 -13.56
N LYS A 536 -16.73 -23.58 -12.84
CA LYS A 536 -16.74 -22.13 -13.05
C LYS A 536 -15.50 -21.46 -12.48
N GLU A 537 -14.97 -21.96 -11.36
CA GLU A 537 -13.67 -21.55 -10.81
C GLU A 537 -12.55 -21.73 -11.84
N LYS A 538 -12.44 -22.94 -12.42
CA LYS A 538 -11.46 -23.23 -13.47
C LYS A 538 -11.69 -22.44 -14.76
N PHE A 539 -12.94 -22.16 -15.12
CA PHE A 539 -13.24 -21.28 -16.25
C PHE A 539 -12.79 -19.84 -15.97
N ALA A 540 -13.05 -19.32 -14.76
CA ALA A 540 -12.69 -17.98 -14.35
C ALA A 540 -11.16 -17.80 -14.27
N GLU A 541 -10.45 -18.69 -13.57
CA GLU A 541 -8.97 -18.69 -13.49
C GLU A 541 -8.33 -18.69 -14.89
N LYS A 542 -8.82 -19.55 -15.80
CA LYS A 542 -8.28 -19.66 -17.16
C LYS A 542 -8.52 -18.41 -18.03
N ASN A 543 -9.65 -17.75 -17.89
CA ASN A 543 -10.04 -16.66 -18.81
C ASN A 543 -9.75 -15.26 -18.27
N CYS A 544 -9.79 -15.04 -16.95
CA CYS A 544 -9.46 -13.74 -16.36
C CYS A 544 -7.98 -13.37 -16.49
N GLY A 545 -7.08 -14.36 -16.52
CA GLY A 545 -5.63 -14.16 -16.63
C GLY A 545 -5.16 -13.36 -17.85
N ILE A 546 -6.02 -13.15 -18.86
CA ILE A 546 -5.73 -12.25 -19.99
C ILE A 546 -5.50 -10.80 -19.56
N LEU A 547 -6.05 -10.37 -18.41
CA LEU A 547 -5.79 -9.05 -17.82
C LEU A 547 -4.34 -8.89 -17.33
N LEU A 548 -3.58 -9.97 -17.16
CA LEU A 548 -2.19 -9.94 -16.69
C LEU A 548 -1.18 -10.24 -17.82
N ASP A 549 -1.65 -10.53 -19.03
CA ASP A 549 -0.81 -10.88 -20.17
C ASP A 549 -0.08 -9.63 -20.72
N SER A 550 1.23 -9.55 -20.49
CA SER A 550 2.09 -8.47 -20.98
C SER A 550 2.27 -8.43 -22.50
N SER A 551 1.81 -9.46 -23.22
CA SER A 551 1.69 -9.51 -24.68
C SER A 551 0.25 -9.43 -25.19
N GLY A 552 -0.72 -9.38 -24.27
CA GLY A 552 -2.15 -9.40 -24.55
C GLY A 552 -2.69 -8.03 -24.99
N PRO A 553 -3.97 -7.96 -25.42
CA PRO A 553 -4.58 -6.71 -25.88
C PRO A 553 -4.66 -5.64 -24.78
N PHE A 554 -4.63 -6.04 -23.50
CA PHE A 554 -4.73 -5.13 -22.35
C PHE A 554 -3.40 -4.47 -21.97
N ALA A 555 -2.26 -4.98 -22.48
CA ALA A 555 -0.91 -4.60 -22.05
C ALA A 555 -0.60 -3.09 -22.14
N SER A 556 -1.21 -2.37 -23.10
CA SER A 556 -1.05 -0.91 -23.23
C SER A 556 -1.63 -0.09 -22.08
N CYS A 557 -2.51 -0.68 -21.26
CA CYS A 557 -3.16 -0.03 -20.12
C CYS A 557 -2.54 -0.39 -18.77
N HIS A 558 -1.73 -1.46 -18.69
CA HIS A 558 -1.08 -1.87 -17.44
C HIS A 558 -0.24 -0.74 -16.77
N PRO A 559 0.43 0.18 -17.50
CA PRO A 559 1.18 1.30 -16.90
C PRO A 559 0.34 2.47 -16.35
N ILE A 560 -1.00 2.41 -16.44
CA ILE A 560 -1.91 3.52 -16.09
C ILE A 560 -3.16 3.07 -15.29
N VAL A 561 -3.57 1.81 -15.41
CA VAL A 561 -4.60 1.18 -14.58
C VAL A 561 -4.11 -0.20 -14.18
N ASN A 562 -3.83 -0.39 -12.89
CA ASN A 562 -3.41 -1.68 -12.33
C ASN A 562 -4.44 -2.79 -12.66
N PRO A 563 -4.08 -3.82 -13.46
CA PRO A 563 -5.04 -4.88 -13.82
C PRO A 563 -5.29 -5.90 -12.71
N LYS A 564 -4.46 -5.92 -11.66
CA LYS A 564 -4.50 -6.98 -10.63
C LYS A 564 -5.79 -6.97 -9.81
N SER A 565 -6.35 -5.81 -9.49
CA SER A 565 -7.67 -5.71 -8.81
C SER A 565 -8.80 -6.24 -9.69
N TYR A 566 -8.84 -5.82 -10.96
CA TYR A 566 -9.81 -6.29 -11.95
C TYR A 566 -9.67 -7.79 -12.25
N HIS A 567 -8.48 -8.36 -12.13
CA HIS A 567 -8.25 -9.81 -12.24
C HIS A 567 -8.90 -10.61 -11.09
N GLU A 568 -8.74 -10.17 -9.85
CA GLU A 568 -9.37 -10.81 -8.69
C GLU A 568 -10.90 -10.64 -8.71
N GLU A 569 -11.38 -9.44 -9.04
CA GLU A 569 -12.80 -9.15 -9.24
C GLU A 569 -13.39 -10.01 -10.39
N CYS A 570 -12.66 -10.16 -11.50
CA CYS A 570 -13.04 -11.02 -12.61
C CYS A 570 -13.18 -12.48 -12.16
N LYS A 571 -12.22 -13.02 -11.40
CA LYS A 571 -12.31 -14.39 -10.88
C LYS A 571 -13.55 -14.56 -10.00
N LYS A 572 -13.77 -13.63 -9.08
CA LYS A 572 -14.91 -13.64 -8.13
C LYS A 572 -16.26 -13.61 -8.86
N TYR A 573 -16.44 -12.64 -9.76
CA TYR A 573 -17.71 -12.38 -10.48
C TYR A 573 -18.02 -13.45 -11.54
N THR A 574 -17.02 -13.89 -12.30
CA THR A 574 -17.17 -14.94 -13.33
C THR A 574 -17.54 -16.30 -12.73
N CYS A 575 -17.07 -16.57 -11.51
CA CYS A 575 -17.25 -17.84 -10.81
C CYS A 575 -18.66 -17.98 -10.19
N SER A 576 -19.18 -16.93 -9.54
CA SER A 576 -20.55 -16.93 -9.00
C SER A 576 -21.62 -16.96 -10.10
N CYS A 577 -21.41 -16.17 -11.16
CA CYS A 577 -22.37 -15.92 -12.23
C CYS A 577 -22.92 -17.18 -12.92
N GLU A 578 -24.21 -17.16 -13.32
CA GLU A 578 -24.88 -18.29 -13.97
C GLU A 578 -24.32 -18.55 -15.38
N ASN A 579 -24.26 -17.54 -16.25
CA ASN A 579 -23.48 -17.56 -17.50
C ASN A 579 -22.11 -16.89 -17.34
N SER A 580 -21.08 -17.69 -17.07
CA SER A 580 -19.71 -17.19 -16.89
C SER A 580 -19.12 -16.46 -18.11
N GLN A 581 -19.64 -16.66 -19.34
CA GLN A 581 -19.13 -15.93 -20.52
C GLN A 581 -19.52 -14.44 -20.49
N ASP A 582 -20.77 -14.12 -20.16
CA ASP A 582 -21.27 -12.73 -20.17
C ASP A 582 -20.67 -11.92 -19.01
N CYS A 583 -20.54 -12.55 -17.85
CA CYS A 583 -19.95 -11.93 -16.67
C CYS A 583 -18.43 -11.69 -16.84
N LEU A 584 -17.70 -12.60 -17.48
CA LEU A 584 -16.32 -12.37 -17.94
C LEU A 584 -16.23 -11.17 -18.88
N CYS A 585 -17.13 -11.07 -19.86
CA CYS A 585 -17.11 -10.00 -20.85
C CYS A 585 -17.57 -8.64 -20.29
N THR A 586 -18.34 -8.65 -19.21
CA THR A 586 -18.70 -7.44 -18.44
C THR A 586 -17.47 -6.88 -17.73
N ILE A 587 -16.81 -7.65 -16.88
CA ILE A 587 -15.66 -7.16 -16.09
C ILE A 587 -14.43 -6.80 -16.96
N LEU A 588 -14.21 -7.49 -18.07
CA LEU A 588 -13.23 -7.06 -19.10
C LEU A 588 -13.62 -5.70 -19.71
N GLY A 589 -14.91 -5.45 -19.91
CA GLY A 589 -15.45 -4.16 -20.33
C GLY A 589 -15.19 -3.03 -19.30
N ASN A 590 -15.40 -3.29 -18.00
CA ASN A 590 -15.12 -2.30 -16.95
C ASN A 590 -13.63 -1.90 -16.94
N TYR A 591 -12.71 -2.85 -17.13
CA TYR A 591 -11.28 -2.53 -17.26
C TYR A 591 -10.99 -1.66 -18.50
N VAL A 592 -11.53 -2.02 -19.68
CA VAL A 592 -11.41 -1.18 -20.89
C VAL A 592 -12.00 0.22 -20.68
N LYS A 593 -13.08 0.35 -19.89
CA LYS A 593 -13.67 1.64 -19.57
C LYS A 593 -12.76 2.49 -18.68
N ALA A 594 -12.13 1.90 -17.66
CA ALA A 594 -11.10 2.55 -16.85
C ALA A 594 -9.87 2.98 -17.68
N CYS A 595 -9.48 2.19 -18.69
CA CYS A 595 -8.43 2.57 -19.64
C CYS A 595 -8.83 3.77 -20.51
N ALA A 596 -10.07 3.81 -20.99
CA ALA A 596 -10.61 4.93 -21.78
C ALA A 596 -10.75 6.23 -20.95
N GLU A 597 -11.04 6.13 -19.65
CA GLU A 597 -10.97 7.26 -18.69
C GLU A 597 -9.54 7.81 -18.48
N LYS A 598 -8.52 7.04 -18.89
CA LYS A 598 -7.11 7.44 -18.99
C LYS A 598 -6.67 7.58 -20.46
N GLU A 599 -7.61 7.97 -21.32
CA GLU A 599 -7.48 8.24 -22.76
C GLU A 599 -6.88 7.09 -23.61
N THR A 600 -6.83 5.88 -23.08
CA THR A 600 -6.14 4.74 -23.69
C THR A 600 -7.16 3.72 -24.21
N TYR A 601 -7.40 3.78 -25.51
CA TYR A 601 -8.41 2.97 -26.20
C TYR A 601 -7.86 1.61 -26.64
N ILE A 602 -8.42 0.53 -26.10
CA ILE A 602 -7.98 -0.83 -26.41
C ILE A 602 -8.74 -1.35 -27.64
N VAL A 603 -8.02 -1.54 -28.75
CA VAL A 603 -8.59 -2.06 -30.00
C VAL A 603 -8.53 -3.59 -30.04
N GLY A 604 -9.62 -4.23 -30.46
CA GLY A 604 -9.65 -5.66 -30.75
C GLY A 604 -9.88 -6.59 -29.55
N TRP A 605 -10.03 -6.07 -28.32
CA TRP A 605 -10.16 -6.88 -27.09
C TRP A 605 -11.31 -7.91 -27.13
N ARG A 606 -12.39 -7.61 -27.86
CA ARG A 606 -13.56 -8.49 -28.01
C ARG A 606 -13.29 -9.73 -28.86
N THR A 607 -12.21 -9.75 -29.65
CA THR A 607 -11.93 -10.76 -30.69
C THR A 607 -11.76 -12.17 -30.11
N GLY A 608 -12.52 -13.14 -30.63
CA GLY A 608 -12.38 -14.56 -30.30
C GLY A 608 -12.79 -14.95 -28.87
N ARG A 609 -13.32 -14.02 -28.07
CA ARG A 609 -13.83 -14.28 -26.70
C ARG A 609 -15.16 -13.58 -26.48
N CYS A 610 -15.15 -12.25 -26.40
CA CYS A 610 -16.35 -11.43 -26.18
C CYS A 610 -17.03 -11.02 -27.48
N VAL A 611 -17.15 -11.97 -28.41
CA VAL A 611 -17.93 -11.84 -29.64
C VAL A 611 -19.37 -12.27 -29.31
N PRO A 612 -20.37 -11.37 -29.40
CA PRO A 612 -21.76 -11.77 -29.22
C PRO A 612 -22.16 -12.78 -30.30
N THR A 613 -22.77 -13.89 -29.93
CA THR A 613 -23.16 -14.96 -30.88
C THR A 613 -24.27 -14.56 -31.86
N GLU A 614 -24.84 -13.35 -31.75
CA GLU A 614 -25.90 -12.86 -32.64
C GLU A 614 -25.59 -11.56 -33.40
N HIS A 615 -24.57 -10.77 -33.03
CA HIS A 615 -24.36 -9.41 -33.57
C HIS A 615 -22.93 -9.14 -34.06
N SER A 616 -22.71 -9.41 -35.34
CA SER A 616 -22.09 -8.39 -36.20
C SER A 616 -22.99 -7.15 -36.22
N CYS A 617 -22.45 -5.93 -36.34
CA CYS A 617 -23.28 -4.71 -36.43
C CYS A 617 -24.39 -4.83 -37.50
N PRO A 618 -25.61 -4.31 -37.24
CA PRO A 618 -26.71 -4.36 -38.19
C PRO A 618 -26.32 -3.80 -39.57
N SER A 619 -26.85 -4.40 -40.63
CA SER A 619 -26.43 -4.17 -42.03
C SER A 619 -26.33 -2.69 -42.40
N GLY A 620 -25.09 -2.18 -42.52
CA GLY A 620 -24.77 -0.79 -42.85
C GLY A 620 -24.01 -0.05 -41.75
N LEU A 621 -24.06 -0.51 -40.50
CA LEU A 621 -23.29 0.03 -39.38
C LEU A 621 -21.90 -0.64 -39.26
N VAL A 622 -20.94 0.09 -38.71
CA VAL A 622 -19.56 -0.36 -38.43
C VAL A 622 -19.23 -0.26 -36.95
N PHE A 623 -18.49 -1.23 -36.41
CA PHE A 623 -18.03 -1.19 -35.02
C PHE A 623 -16.81 -0.29 -34.89
N LYS A 624 -16.81 0.65 -33.94
CA LYS A 624 -15.66 1.49 -33.57
C LYS A 624 -15.43 1.42 -32.06
N TYR A 625 -14.17 1.57 -31.63
CA TYR A 625 -13.76 1.54 -30.21
C TYR A 625 -13.73 2.94 -29.55
N ASN A 626 -14.04 3.99 -30.32
CA ASN A 626 -13.92 5.39 -29.95
C ASN A 626 -15.02 6.23 -30.64
N VAL A 627 -16.28 5.82 -30.49
CA VAL A 627 -17.44 6.53 -31.05
C VAL A 627 -17.59 7.89 -30.37
N LYS A 628 -17.80 8.94 -31.19
CA LYS A 628 -18.30 10.25 -30.77
C LYS A 628 -19.70 10.44 -31.38
N ALA A 629 -20.64 10.99 -30.61
CA ALA A 629 -22.04 11.13 -31.04
C ALA A 629 -22.27 12.24 -32.09
N CYS A 630 -21.47 13.30 -31.99
CA CYS A 630 -21.53 14.51 -32.81
C CYS A 630 -21.60 14.24 -34.33
N ASN A 631 -22.56 14.88 -35.00
CA ASN A 631 -22.79 14.86 -36.45
C ASN A 631 -23.05 13.46 -37.06
N SER A 632 -23.63 12.53 -36.29
CA SER A 632 -23.85 11.13 -36.72
C SER A 632 -25.28 10.81 -37.24
N SER A 633 -26.26 11.67 -37.00
CA SER A 633 -27.68 11.42 -37.31
C SER A 633 -28.28 12.45 -38.26
N CYS A 634 -29.35 12.12 -38.97
CA CYS A 634 -30.05 13.08 -39.85
C CYS A 634 -30.58 14.31 -39.08
N ARG A 635 -30.93 14.16 -37.79
CA ARG A 635 -31.36 15.27 -36.92
C ARG A 635 -30.25 16.30 -36.71
N SER A 636 -28.97 15.91 -36.78
CA SER A 636 -27.80 16.82 -36.72
C SER A 636 -27.70 17.78 -37.91
N LEU A 637 -28.47 17.54 -38.98
CA LEU A 637 -28.55 18.36 -40.17
C LEU A 637 -29.79 19.28 -40.17
N SER A 638 -30.79 18.95 -39.35
CA SER A 638 -32.05 19.67 -39.16
C SER A 638 -31.92 20.87 -38.24
N GLU A 639 -31.20 20.66 -37.14
CA GLU A 639 -31.08 21.54 -35.98
C GLU A 639 -29.59 21.64 -35.60
N ARG A 640 -29.17 22.58 -34.74
CA ARG A 640 -27.81 22.54 -34.18
C ARG A 640 -27.66 21.26 -33.37
N ASP A 641 -26.72 20.40 -33.77
CA ASP A 641 -26.37 19.22 -32.98
C ASP A 641 -25.69 19.63 -31.67
N ARG A 642 -26.48 19.64 -30.59
CA ARG A 642 -25.98 19.96 -29.25
C ARG A 642 -25.13 18.82 -28.66
N SER A 643 -25.15 17.60 -29.23
CA SER A 643 -24.22 16.52 -28.80
C SER A 643 -22.76 16.81 -29.15
N CYS A 644 -22.52 17.72 -30.11
CA CYS A 644 -21.18 18.26 -30.39
C CYS A 644 -20.66 19.21 -29.29
N ASP A 645 -21.54 19.72 -28.43
CA ASP A 645 -21.16 20.58 -27.30
C ASP A 645 -20.82 19.76 -26.03
N VAL A 646 -20.99 18.42 -26.06
CA VAL A 646 -20.83 17.53 -24.90
C VAL A 646 -19.58 16.65 -25.03
N GLU A 647 -18.49 17.06 -24.38
CA GLU A 647 -17.28 16.23 -24.26
C GLU A 647 -17.33 15.34 -23.00
N ASP A 648 -17.27 14.02 -23.20
CA ASP A 648 -17.15 12.96 -22.18
C ASP A 648 -16.31 11.82 -22.78
N VAL A 649 -15.86 10.87 -21.94
CA VAL A 649 -15.04 9.71 -22.31
C VAL A 649 -15.74 8.91 -23.43
N PRO A 650 -15.08 8.73 -24.60
CA PRO A 650 -15.64 7.96 -25.71
C PRO A 650 -16.03 6.53 -25.35
N VAL A 651 -16.89 5.95 -26.18
CA VAL A 651 -17.49 4.63 -25.98
C VAL A 651 -17.27 3.73 -27.19
N ASP A 652 -17.32 2.41 -27.00
CA ASP A 652 -17.36 1.46 -28.11
C ASP A 652 -18.79 1.13 -28.55
N GLY A 653 -18.94 0.58 -29.76
CA GLY A 653 -20.24 0.20 -30.32
C GLY A 653 -20.33 0.36 -31.84
N CYS A 654 -21.52 0.06 -32.36
CA CYS A 654 -21.86 0.24 -33.76
C CYS A 654 -22.27 1.71 -34.03
N THR A 655 -21.79 2.28 -35.14
CA THR A 655 -22.12 3.63 -35.63
C THR A 655 -22.07 3.67 -37.16
N CYS A 656 -22.48 4.77 -37.80
CA CYS A 656 -22.44 4.88 -39.26
C CYS A 656 -21.02 5.02 -39.82
N PRO A 657 -20.78 4.60 -41.09
CA PRO A 657 -19.57 4.92 -41.83
C PRO A 657 -19.39 6.43 -42.02
N ASP A 658 -18.14 6.88 -42.14
CA ASP A 658 -17.81 8.30 -42.21
C ASP A 658 -18.41 8.96 -43.46
N GLY A 659 -19.18 10.03 -43.27
CA GLY A 659 -19.92 10.73 -44.33
C GLY A 659 -21.36 10.24 -44.57
N MET A 660 -21.85 9.28 -43.79
CA MET A 660 -23.26 8.86 -43.78
C MET A 660 -23.92 9.18 -42.43
N TYR A 661 -25.23 9.42 -42.46
CA TYR A 661 -26.01 9.88 -41.31
C TYR A 661 -27.13 8.88 -41.00
N GLN A 662 -27.40 8.59 -39.72
CA GLN A 662 -28.47 7.68 -39.34
C GLN A 662 -29.86 8.35 -39.47
N ASN A 663 -30.75 7.78 -40.27
CA ASN A 663 -32.14 8.24 -40.45
C ASN A 663 -33.06 7.76 -39.31
N ASN A 664 -34.34 8.15 -39.33
CA ASN A 664 -35.28 7.78 -38.28
C ASN A 664 -35.56 6.26 -38.19
N GLU A 665 -35.33 5.52 -39.27
CA GLU A 665 -35.50 4.07 -39.35
C GLU A 665 -34.25 3.30 -38.87
N GLY A 666 -33.19 4.01 -38.47
CA GLY A 666 -31.93 3.44 -38.01
C GLY A 666 -30.91 3.14 -39.12
N ASN A 667 -31.23 3.46 -40.38
CA ASN A 667 -30.37 3.19 -41.54
C ASN A 667 -29.39 4.34 -41.79
N CYS A 668 -28.15 4.03 -42.23
CA CYS A 668 -27.19 5.04 -42.64
C CYS A 668 -27.47 5.51 -44.08
N VAL A 669 -27.77 6.80 -44.27
CA VAL A 669 -28.16 7.42 -45.56
C VAL A 669 -27.27 8.62 -45.90
N LEU A 670 -27.40 9.16 -47.11
CA LEU A 670 -26.72 10.39 -47.52
C LEU A 670 -27.49 11.65 -47.09
N LYS A 671 -26.79 12.78 -46.92
CA LYS A 671 -27.38 14.07 -46.47
C LYS A 671 -28.62 14.53 -47.27
N SER A 672 -28.69 14.23 -48.56
CA SER A 672 -29.84 14.56 -49.43
C SER A 672 -31.08 13.69 -49.20
N GLU A 673 -30.94 12.59 -48.47
CA GLU A 673 -31.96 11.57 -48.22
C GLU A 673 -32.39 11.56 -46.74
N CYS A 674 -31.88 12.49 -45.94
CA CYS A 674 -32.18 12.63 -44.53
C CYS A 674 -33.56 13.22 -44.25
N ASP A 675 -34.29 12.57 -43.33
CA ASP A 675 -35.53 13.09 -42.76
C ASP A 675 -35.32 14.43 -42.05
N CYS A 676 -36.37 15.26 -42.05
CA CYS A 676 -36.43 16.50 -41.30
C CYS A 676 -37.30 16.35 -40.05
N TYR A 677 -36.99 17.11 -38.99
CA TYR A 677 -37.68 17.03 -37.70
C TYR A 677 -38.32 18.38 -37.35
N LEU A 678 -39.50 18.36 -36.74
CA LEU A 678 -40.13 19.51 -36.09
C LEU A 678 -41.05 19.05 -34.96
N ASN A 679 -40.82 19.52 -33.74
CA ASN A 679 -41.64 19.17 -32.56
C ASN A 679 -41.90 17.65 -32.45
N ASP A 680 -40.85 16.87 -32.72
CA ASP A 680 -40.80 15.40 -32.76
C ASP A 680 -41.70 14.69 -33.80
N GLU A 681 -42.30 15.40 -34.76
CA GLU A 681 -42.79 14.78 -36.00
C GLU A 681 -41.65 14.59 -37.03
N VAL A 682 -41.64 13.41 -37.66
CA VAL A 682 -40.66 13.00 -38.68
C VAL A 682 -41.21 13.25 -40.09
N MET A 683 -40.50 14.06 -40.87
CA MET A 683 -40.89 14.47 -42.22
C MET A 683 -39.90 13.95 -43.26
N GLN A 684 -40.37 13.05 -44.12
CA GLN A 684 -39.57 12.52 -45.22
C GLN A 684 -39.11 13.62 -46.20
N PRO A 685 -37.93 13.45 -46.84
CA PRO A 685 -37.35 14.41 -47.78
C PRO A 685 -38.34 14.99 -48.81
N GLY A 686 -38.41 16.33 -48.90
CA GLY A 686 -39.24 17.03 -49.89
C GLY A 686 -40.74 17.08 -49.58
N LYS A 687 -41.21 16.49 -48.48
CA LYS A 687 -42.63 16.55 -48.06
C LYS A 687 -43.00 17.98 -47.62
N LEU A 688 -44.20 18.41 -48.00
CA LEU A 688 -44.70 19.78 -47.82
C LEU A 688 -46.06 19.72 -47.10
N ILE A 689 -46.15 20.35 -45.93
CA ILE A 689 -47.34 20.32 -45.06
C ILE A 689 -47.75 21.73 -44.61
N HIS A 690 -48.97 21.83 -44.07
CA HIS A 690 -49.49 23.03 -43.43
C HIS A 690 -49.70 22.77 -41.94
N ILE A 691 -49.15 23.63 -41.07
CA ILE A 691 -49.42 23.64 -39.63
C ILE A 691 -49.84 25.06 -39.26
N ASN A 692 -51.05 25.21 -38.72
CA ASN A 692 -51.63 26.50 -38.32
C ASN A 692 -51.49 27.58 -39.42
N ASP A 693 -51.98 27.23 -40.62
CA ASP A 693 -51.94 27.96 -41.91
C ASP A 693 -50.55 28.33 -42.48
N ASN A 694 -49.46 28.16 -41.72
CA ASN A 694 -48.10 28.28 -42.25
C ASN A 694 -47.68 27.04 -43.03
N LYS A 695 -46.88 27.25 -44.10
CA LYS A 695 -46.30 26.18 -44.93
C LYS A 695 -44.95 25.76 -44.37
N CYS A 696 -44.87 24.52 -43.90
CA CYS A 696 -43.69 23.89 -43.37
C CYS A 696 -43.19 22.87 -44.42
N ILE A 697 -41.91 22.90 -44.82
CA ILE A 697 -41.36 22.04 -45.88
C ILE A 697 -40.04 21.41 -45.41
N CYS A 698 -39.88 20.10 -45.65
CA CYS A 698 -38.64 19.39 -45.39
C CYS A 698 -37.64 19.58 -46.54
N ARG A 699 -36.46 20.14 -46.26
CA ARG A 699 -35.36 20.22 -47.22
C ARG A 699 -33.99 20.13 -46.55
N ASP A 700 -33.16 19.22 -47.02
CA ASP A 700 -31.76 19.02 -46.57
C ASP A 700 -31.62 18.85 -45.04
N GLY A 701 -32.69 18.37 -44.38
CA GLY A 701 -32.85 18.23 -42.93
C GLY A 701 -33.79 19.25 -42.26
N ILE A 702 -34.01 20.43 -42.82
CA ILE A 702 -34.52 21.62 -42.07
C ILE A 702 -36.05 21.81 -42.21
N LEU A 703 -36.74 22.31 -41.16
CA LEU A 703 -38.20 22.54 -41.09
C LEU A 703 -38.63 23.72 -40.16
N LEU A 704 -39.89 24.19 -40.20
CA LEU A 704 -40.36 25.47 -39.58
C LEU A 704 -41.90 25.55 -39.26
N CYS A 705 -42.46 25.49 -38.01
CA CYS A 705 -43.90 25.75 -37.58
C CYS A 705 -44.19 25.63 -36.00
N GLN A 706 -45.41 25.89 -35.40
CA GLN A 706 -45.71 26.02 -33.90
C GLN A 706 -47.12 25.47 -33.32
N ILE A 707 -47.31 25.09 -31.99
CA ILE A 707 -48.47 24.36 -31.24
C ILE A 707 -49.03 25.05 -29.90
N PRO A 708 -49.73 24.56 -28.77
CA PRO A 708 -50.17 23.24 -28.07
C PRO A 708 -51.67 23.22 -27.42
N ILE A 709 -52.28 22.65 -26.29
CA ILE A 709 -52.17 21.64 -25.12
C ILE A 709 -53.54 21.43 -24.27
N ASP A 710 -53.79 20.45 -23.30
CA ASP A 710 -54.61 20.48 -21.96
C ASP A 710 -54.98 19.09 -21.17
N LEU A 711 -55.90 19.01 -20.12
CA LEU A 711 -56.10 17.95 -18.98
C LEU A 711 -57.60 17.64 -18.49
N THR A 712 -58.16 17.07 -17.32
CA THR A 712 -57.99 16.46 -15.90
C THR A 712 -59.33 15.73 -15.37
N LEU A 713 -59.69 15.07 -14.19
CA LEU A 713 -59.10 14.30 -13.00
C LEU A 713 -59.95 13.18 -12.14
N GLN A 714 -60.55 13.39 -10.92
CA GLN A 714 -60.53 12.40 -9.73
C GLN A 714 -61.79 12.11 -8.75
N ASN A 715 -61.71 11.29 -7.61
CA ASN A 715 -62.55 11.13 -6.31
C ASN A 715 -62.56 9.71 -5.53
N CYS A 716 -62.63 9.60 -4.13
CA CYS A 716 -63.14 8.56 -3.09
C CYS A 716 -62.99 8.94 -1.52
N SER A 717 -62.70 8.03 -0.52
CA SER A 717 -62.72 8.27 0.99
C SER A 717 -61.85 7.33 1.93
N GLY A 718 -61.57 7.70 3.23
CA GLY A 718 -60.83 6.79 4.18
C GLY A 718 -60.59 7.09 5.69
N GLY A 719 -61.02 8.23 6.29
CA GLY A 719 -60.71 8.60 7.70
C GLY A 719 -59.28 9.11 7.95
N ALA A 720 -58.31 8.48 7.29
CA ALA A 720 -57.30 9.23 6.55
C ALA A 720 -58.00 10.00 5.41
N GLU A 721 -57.66 11.26 5.17
CA GLU A 721 -58.32 12.03 4.10
C GLU A 721 -58.01 11.38 2.75
N TYR A 722 -59.03 11.09 1.96
CA TYR A 722 -58.81 10.70 0.57
C TYR A 722 -58.64 11.96 -0.26
N VAL A 723 -57.51 12.07 -0.95
CA VAL A 723 -57.22 13.25 -1.76
C VAL A 723 -57.90 13.12 -3.12
N ASP A 724 -58.94 13.91 -3.31
CA ASP A 724 -59.55 14.14 -4.60
C ASP A 724 -58.92 15.35 -5.30
N CYS A 725 -57.95 15.17 -6.19
CA CYS A 725 -57.47 16.26 -7.04
C CYS A 725 -58.45 16.66 -8.18
N SER A 726 -59.73 16.29 -8.07
CA SER A 726 -60.85 16.98 -8.73
C SER A 726 -61.56 18.01 -7.84
N ASP A 727 -61.35 18.01 -6.51
CA ASP A 727 -61.80 19.11 -5.65
C ASP A 727 -60.72 20.21 -5.65
N PRO A 728 -61.04 21.44 -6.11
CA PRO A 728 -60.08 22.56 -6.17
C PRO A 728 -59.64 23.07 -4.78
N LYS A 729 -60.06 22.45 -3.68
CA LYS A 729 -59.58 22.70 -2.31
C LYS A 729 -58.76 21.56 -1.71
N ALA A 730 -58.60 20.43 -2.40
CA ALA A 730 -57.83 19.31 -1.87
C ALA A 730 -56.31 19.58 -1.95
N GLN A 731 -55.69 19.87 -0.81
CA GLN A 731 -54.24 19.91 -0.71
C GLN A 731 -53.64 18.53 -0.99
N ARG A 732 -52.59 18.50 -1.81
CA ARG A 732 -51.81 17.30 -2.12
C ARG A 732 -50.99 16.92 -0.88
N ARG A 733 -50.97 15.64 -0.48
CA ARG A 733 -50.29 15.16 0.73
C ARG A 733 -49.30 14.02 0.40
N ILE A 734 -48.10 14.08 0.98
CA ILE A 734 -47.15 12.95 1.04
C ILE A 734 -47.24 12.32 2.43
N GLU A 735 -47.30 10.98 2.50
CA GLU A 735 -47.16 10.28 3.77
C GLU A 735 -45.68 10.13 4.14
N ARG A 736 -45.18 11.05 4.99
CA ARG A 736 -43.82 10.96 5.57
C ARG A 736 -43.79 9.97 6.74
N THR A 737 -42.67 9.30 6.94
CA THR A 737 -42.37 8.58 8.20
C THR A 737 -41.35 9.35 9.03
N CYS A 738 -41.00 8.85 10.22
CA CYS A 738 -39.90 9.41 11.01
C CYS A 738 -38.53 9.23 10.34
N SER A 739 -38.27 8.10 9.67
CA SER A 739 -37.01 7.86 8.97
C SER A 739 -36.85 8.74 7.71
N THR A 740 -37.93 9.03 6.99
CA THR A 740 -37.93 9.91 5.80
C THR A 740 -38.11 11.39 6.16
N ARG A 741 -37.75 11.83 7.37
CA ARG A 741 -37.97 13.20 7.84
C ARG A 741 -36.96 14.18 7.23
N ASN A 742 -35.68 13.84 7.27
CA ASN A 742 -34.57 14.70 6.82
C ASN A 742 -34.34 14.63 5.29
N ILE A 743 -34.83 13.58 4.64
CA ILE A 743 -34.88 13.50 3.17
C ILE A 743 -35.76 14.66 2.65
N PRO A 744 -35.30 15.46 1.68
CA PRO A 744 -36.11 16.51 1.07
C PRO A 744 -37.42 15.97 0.51
N THR A 745 -38.53 16.67 0.74
CA THR A 745 -39.85 16.23 0.28
C THR A 745 -40.05 16.43 -1.23
N PHE A 746 -39.76 15.40 -2.00
CA PHE A 746 -40.06 15.33 -3.43
C PHE A 746 -41.57 15.14 -3.68
N GLY A 747 -42.32 16.24 -3.73
CA GLY A 747 -43.65 16.22 -4.35
C GLY A 747 -44.64 17.26 -3.86
N GLU A 748 -44.71 18.39 -4.54
CA GLU A 748 -46.02 19.06 -4.71
C GLU A 748 -46.71 18.64 -6.02
N ASP A 749 -46.02 18.10 -7.03
CA ASP A 749 -46.62 17.56 -8.27
C ASP A 749 -46.34 16.06 -8.49
N LEU A 750 -46.36 15.27 -7.41
CA LEU A 750 -46.74 13.86 -7.56
C LEU A 750 -48.20 13.81 -8.04
N PRO A 751 -48.54 13.02 -9.09
CA PRO A 751 -49.93 12.88 -9.53
C PRO A 751 -50.72 12.29 -8.35
N CYS A 752 -51.65 13.08 -7.80
CA CYS A 752 -52.17 12.77 -6.47
C CYS A 752 -52.89 11.42 -6.50
N LYS A 753 -52.31 10.40 -5.85
CA LYS A 753 -52.84 9.04 -5.97
C LYS A 753 -54.14 8.95 -5.19
N ARG A 754 -55.23 8.67 -5.92
CA ARG A 754 -56.51 8.16 -5.44
C ARG A 754 -56.32 7.22 -4.24
N GLY A 755 -56.36 7.76 -3.02
CA GLY A 755 -55.87 7.08 -1.83
C GLY A 755 -55.91 7.97 -0.59
N CYS A 756 -55.63 7.38 0.56
CA CYS A 756 -55.95 7.94 1.88
C CYS A 756 -54.68 8.23 2.69
N TYR A 757 -54.51 9.46 3.16
CA TYR A 757 -53.26 9.98 3.75
C TYR A 757 -53.41 10.47 5.20
N CYS A 758 -52.31 10.45 5.98
CA CYS A 758 -52.25 11.13 7.28
C CYS A 758 -52.54 12.64 7.18
N PRO A 759 -53.07 13.28 8.25
CA PRO A 759 -53.30 14.72 8.30
C PRO A 759 -52.03 15.57 8.21
N GLU A 760 -52.21 16.85 7.88
CA GLU A 760 -51.13 17.83 7.76
C GLU A 760 -50.35 18.01 9.08
N GLY A 761 -49.03 18.15 8.99
CA GLY A 761 -48.17 18.30 10.16
C GLY A 761 -47.95 17.03 10.99
N MET A 762 -48.37 15.85 10.51
CA MET A 762 -48.09 14.55 11.14
C MET A 762 -47.30 13.61 10.22
N VAL A 763 -46.60 12.65 10.81
CA VAL A 763 -45.82 11.59 10.14
C VAL A 763 -46.25 10.20 10.63
N ARG A 764 -46.18 9.16 9.79
CA ARG A 764 -46.54 7.80 10.20
C ARG A 764 -45.36 7.09 10.87
N ASN A 765 -45.53 6.61 12.10
CA ASN A 765 -44.50 5.85 12.81
C ASN A 765 -44.44 4.37 12.40
N SER A 766 -43.42 3.65 12.87
CA SER A 766 -43.21 2.20 12.67
C SER A 766 -44.35 1.31 13.21
N LYS A 767 -45.33 1.88 13.93
CA LYS A 767 -46.54 1.22 14.46
C LYS A 767 -47.80 1.62 13.68
N GLY A 768 -47.64 2.23 12.50
CA GLY A 768 -48.71 2.50 11.54
C GLY A 768 -49.62 3.68 11.87
N LYS A 769 -49.32 4.50 12.89
CA LYS A 769 -50.13 5.65 13.30
C LYS A 769 -49.47 6.98 12.93
N CYS A 770 -50.29 7.99 12.59
CA CYS A 770 -49.85 9.38 12.47
C CYS A 770 -49.49 9.94 13.86
N VAL A 771 -48.31 10.56 13.99
CA VAL A 771 -47.76 11.21 15.19
C VAL A 771 -47.10 12.55 14.84
N PHE A 772 -46.71 13.36 15.83
CA PHE A 772 -46.05 14.64 15.54
C PHE A 772 -44.55 14.48 15.18
N PRO A 773 -44.00 15.37 14.33
CA PRO A 773 -42.61 15.30 13.91
C PRO A 773 -41.59 15.29 15.05
N ASP A 774 -41.77 16.11 16.08
CA ASP A 774 -40.74 16.26 17.11
C ASP A 774 -40.65 15.06 18.08
N ASP A 775 -41.63 14.14 18.03
CA ASP A 775 -41.65 12.88 18.78
C ASP A 775 -40.91 11.72 18.05
N CYS A 776 -40.15 12.00 16.98
CA CYS A 776 -39.47 10.97 16.19
C CYS A 776 -38.13 10.50 16.79
N PRO A 777 -37.85 9.18 16.85
CA PRO A 777 -36.55 8.64 17.23
C PRO A 777 -35.49 8.88 16.14
N CYS A 778 -34.22 8.82 16.53
CA CYS A 778 -33.07 8.76 15.61
C CYS A 778 -32.65 7.30 15.38
N SER A 779 -31.89 7.01 14.32
CA SER A 779 -31.29 5.69 14.11
C SER A 779 -29.77 5.74 14.01
N PHE A 780 -29.10 4.65 14.39
CA PHE A 780 -27.65 4.44 14.24
C PHE A 780 -27.35 2.94 14.33
N ALA A 781 -26.45 2.40 13.49
CA ALA A 781 -25.99 1.00 13.54
C ALA A 781 -27.13 -0.06 13.66
N GLU A 782 -28.15 0.06 12.80
CA GLU A 782 -29.39 -0.75 12.77
C GLU A 782 -30.30 -0.66 14.02
N ARG A 783 -30.19 0.39 14.85
CA ARG A 783 -31.00 0.55 16.09
C ARG A 783 -31.71 1.91 16.14
N GLU A 784 -32.93 1.92 16.70
CA GLU A 784 -33.68 3.15 17.03
C GLU A 784 -33.29 3.67 18.43
N TYR A 785 -33.26 5.00 18.58
CA TYR A 785 -32.90 5.72 19.80
C TYR A 785 -33.91 6.85 20.08
N ASP A 786 -34.43 6.90 21.31
CA ASP A 786 -35.37 7.95 21.74
C ASP A 786 -34.73 9.34 21.82
N GLN A 787 -35.53 10.40 21.74
CA GLN A 787 -35.08 11.79 21.83
C GLN A 787 -34.27 12.05 23.11
N GLY A 788 -33.12 12.70 22.97
CA GLY A 788 -32.18 12.95 24.07
C GLY A 788 -31.20 11.81 24.36
N SER A 789 -31.27 10.69 23.64
CA SER A 789 -30.23 9.65 23.67
C SER A 789 -28.88 10.21 23.21
N VAL A 790 -27.79 9.73 23.81
CA VAL A 790 -26.41 10.11 23.48
C VAL A 790 -25.61 8.90 23.00
N THR A 791 -24.73 9.09 22.01
CA THR A 791 -23.78 8.06 21.54
C THR A 791 -22.41 8.67 21.19
N SER A 792 -21.45 7.84 20.76
CA SER A 792 -20.08 8.24 20.39
C SER A 792 -19.60 7.55 19.12
N VAL A 793 -18.84 8.28 18.29
CA VAL A 793 -18.26 7.79 17.03
C VAL A 793 -16.85 8.33 16.87
N GLY A 794 -15.86 7.43 16.77
CA GLY A 794 -14.44 7.82 16.73
C GLY A 794 -13.99 8.44 18.07
N CYS A 795 -13.05 9.38 18.01
CA CYS A 795 -12.55 10.11 19.19
C CYS A 795 -13.59 11.08 19.81
N ASN A 796 -14.74 11.28 19.17
CA ASN A 796 -15.78 12.23 19.61
C ASN A 796 -16.63 11.64 20.74
N GLU A 797 -16.07 11.63 21.95
CA GLU A 797 -16.73 11.22 23.20
C GLU A 797 -17.97 12.07 23.50
N TRP A 798 -19.11 11.44 23.81
CA TRP A 798 -20.39 12.07 24.21
C TRP A 798 -21.03 13.08 23.23
N CYS A 799 -20.43 13.34 22.06
CA CYS A 799 -20.82 14.48 21.22
C CYS A 799 -22.02 14.25 20.28
N PHE A 800 -22.61 13.05 20.21
CA PHE A 800 -23.77 12.78 19.37
C PHE A 800 -25.05 12.71 20.20
N THR A 801 -25.89 13.75 20.17
CA THR A 801 -27.21 13.75 20.84
C THR A 801 -28.34 13.65 19.81
N CYS A 802 -29.31 12.75 20.05
CA CYS A 802 -30.52 12.63 19.24
C CYS A 802 -31.47 13.80 19.50
N ILE A 803 -31.58 14.74 18.56
CA ILE A 803 -32.39 15.95 18.64
C ILE A 803 -33.35 15.98 17.45
N LYS A 804 -34.65 15.76 17.72
CA LYS A 804 -35.76 15.84 16.74
C LYS A 804 -35.64 14.89 15.54
N GLY A 805 -35.06 13.70 15.71
CA GLY A 805 -34.85 12.73 14.63
C GLY A 805 -33.56 12.96 13.82
N SER A 806 -32.63 13.76 14.32
CA SER A 806 -31.29 13.98 13.76
C SER A 806 -30.23 13.92 14.86
N TRP A 807 -29.00 13.55 14.51
CA TRP A 807 -27.87 13.65 15.45
C TRP A 807 -27.20 15.02 15.29
N SER A 808 -26.96 15.71 16.42
CA SER A 808 -26.14 16.92 16.46
C SER A 808 -24.74 16.56 16.96
N CYS A 809 -23.70 17.10 16.33
CA CYS A 809 -22.31 16.67 16.45
C CYS A 809 -21.35 17.87 16.64
N THR A 810 -20.14 17.62 17.15
CA THR A 810 -18.99 18.55 17.07
C THR A 810 -17.86 17.90 16.28
N GLN A 811 -17.18 18.69 15.45
CA GLN A 811 -15.99 18.24 14.72
C GLN A 811 -14.73 18.49 15.56
N ASN A 812 -14.15 17.42 16.10
CA ASN A 812 -12.76 17.41 16.60
C ASN A 812 -11.90 16.58 15.64
N GLU A 813 -10.64 16.97 15.47
CA GLU A 813 -9.65 16.21 14.69
C GLU A 813 -9.25 14.95 15.49
N CYS A 814 -9.35 13.76 14.88
CA CYS A 814 -8.98 12.49 15.52
C CYS A 814 -7.58 12.03 15.10
N GLN A 815 -6.95 11.21 15.94
CA GLN A 815 -5.71 10.52 15.61
C GLN A 815 -5.93 9.54 14.45
N THR A 816 -4.98 9.48 13.52
CA THR A 816 -5.01 8.55 12.38
C THR A 816 -4.03 7.41 12.61
N THR A 817 -4.29 6.23 12.01
CA THR A 817 -3.46 5.04 12.21
C THR A 817 -3.14 4.34 10.89
N CYS A 818 -1.84 4.12 10.65
CA CYS A 818 -1.32 3.29 9.56
C CYS A 818 -0.92 1.90 10.11
N HIS A 819 -1.08 0.85 9.31
CA HIS A 819 -0.74 -0.52 9.66
C HIS A 819 0.10 -1.20 8.56
N ILE A 820 1.06 -2.04 8.96
CA ILE A 820 1.63 -3.08 8.10
C ILE A 820 1.67 -4.41 8.86
N TYR A 821 1.22 -5.49 8.24
CA TYR A 821 1.22 -6.83 8.82
C TYR A 821 1.53 -7.90 7.76
N GLY A 822 1.93 -9.08 8.21
CA GLY A 822 2.10 -10.24 7.32
C GLY A 822 3.25 -10.12 6.31
N GLU A 823 3.09 -10.65 5.11
CA GLU A 823 4.03 -10.56 3.97
C GLU A 823 4.07 -9.16 3.31
N GLY A 824 3.27 -8.20 3.80
CA GLY A 824 3.30 -6.81 3.32
C GLY A 824 1.93 -6.21 3.05
N HIS A 825 0.90 -6.63 3.77
CA HIS A 825 -0.40 -5.95 3.76
C HIS A 825 -0.26 -4.62 4.49
N VAL A 826 -0.37 -3.52 3.75
CA VAL A 826 -0.36 -2.14 4.26
C VAL A 826 -1.78 -1.57 4.24
N ARG A 827 -2.12 -0.81 5.27
CA ARG A 827 -3.27 0.10 5.29
C ARG A 827 -2.75 1.50 5.63
N THR A 828 -2.90 2.44 4.71
CA THR A 828 -2.49 3.84 4.85
C THR A 828 -3.32 4.57 5.91
N PHE A 829 -2.88 5.75 6.35
CA PHE A 829 -3.64 6.59 7.27
C PHE A 829 -5.05 6.92 6.74
N ASP A 830 -5.11 7.24 5.45
CA ASP A 830 -6.32 7.64 4.73
C ASP A 830 -7.21 6.41 4.38
N GLY A 831 -6.72 5.20 4.63
CA GLY A 831 -7.49 3.96 4.69
C GLY A 831 -7.28 2.99 3.52
N ARG A 832 -6.47 3.34 2.52
CA ARG A 832 -6.17 2.53 1.33
C ARG A 832 -5.45 1.25 1.75
N SER A 833 -6.03 0.11 1.39
CA SER A 833 -5.46 -1.20 1.68
C SER A 833 -4.79 -1.77 0.42
N TYR A 834 -3.55 -2.23 0.54
CA TYR A 834 -2.79 -2.82 -0.56
C TYR A 834 -1.72 -3.82 -0.05
N SER A 835 -1.25 -4.71 -0.93
CA SER A 835 -0.15 -5.64 -0.63
C SER A 835 1.15 -5.21 -1.35
N PHE A 836 2.30 -5.28 -0.68
CA PHE A 836 3.62 -5.04 -1.25
C PHE A 836 4.72 -5.87 -0.54
N ASP A 837 5.11 -7.00 -1.17
CA ASP A 837 6.25 -7.84 -0.77
C ASP A 837 7.56 -7.18 -1.24
N GLY A 838 8.13 -6.33 -0.38
CA GLY A 838 9.37 -5.62 -0.62
C GLY A 838 10.57 -6.31 0.02
N LEU A 839 11.54 -6.77 -0.79
CA LEU A 839 12.76 -7.45 -0.31
C LEU A 839 13.91 -6.47 -0.02
N CYS A 840 13.63 -5.41 0.72
CA CYS A 840 14.59 -4.37 1.11
C CYS A 840 14.15 -3.73 2.43
N GLN A 841 14.95 -2.79 2.93
CA GLN A 841 14.50 -1.81 3.90
C GLN A 841 13.75 -0.67 3.16
N TYR A 842 12.57 -0.32 3.64
CA TYR A 842 11.72 0.74 3.07
C TYR A 842 11.41 1.80 4.12
N SER A 843 11.19 3.03 3.65
CA SER A 843 10.60 4.07 4.50
C SER A 843 9.11 3.84 4.64
N PHE A 844 8.70 3.42 5.84
CA PHE A 844 7.31 3.26 6.19
C PHE A 844 6.65 4.63 6.37
N LEU A 845 7.37 5.55 7.02
CA LEU A 845 6.94 6.93 7.27
C LEU A 845 8.14 7.87 7.49
N GLU A 846 8.18 9.02 6.85
CA GLU A 846 9.14 10.10 7.10
C GLU A 846 8.49 11.49 6.92
N ASP A 847 9.05 12.53 7.57
CA ASP A 847 8.74 13.94 7.27
C ASP A 847 9.77 14.60 6.31
N TYR A 848 10.84 13.86 5.98
CA TYR A 848 11.90 14.22 5.04
C TYR A 848 11.46 14.22 3.55
N CYS A 849 10.24 14.66 3.22
CA CYS A 849 9.55 14.39 1.94
C CYS A 849 10.23 14.99 0.68
N GLY A 850 11.32 14.32 0.26
CA GLY A 850 12.38 14.85 -0.58
C GLY A 850 12.98 16.16 -0.04
N GLY A 851 13.13 16.28 1.27
CA GLY A 851 13.68 17.46 1.95
C GLY A 851 14.83 17.05 2.88
N GLU A 852 15.85 17.91 2.98
CA GLU A 852 17.00 17.70 3.88
C GLU A 852 16.63 17.96 5.36
N ASN A 853 15.64 18.81 5.61
CA ASN A 853 15.16 19.18 6.94
C ASN A 853 13.91 18.38 7.33
N GLY A 854 14.11 17.20 7.92
CA GLY A 854 13.08 16.44 8.65
C GLY A 854 13.45 16.26 10.13
N THR A 855 12.59 15.56 10.87
CA THR A 855 12.72 15.32 12.31
C THR A 855 12.64 13.84 12.69
N PHE A 856 11.99 12.99 11.87
CA PHE A 856 11.87 11.56 12.15
C PHE A 856 11.72 10.70 10.88
N ARG A 857 12.10 9.43 10.99
CA ARG A 857 11.91 8.42 9.94
C ARG A 857 11.73 7.04 10.55
N ILE A 858 10.64 6.36 10.19
CA ILE A 858 10.30 4.99 10.55
C ILE A 858 10.60 4.09 9.35
N LEU A 859 11.57 3.21 9.51
CA LEU A 859 12.00 2.23 8.52
C LEU A 859 11.49 0.85 8.89
N THR A 860 11.13 0.06 7.87
CA THR A 860 10.72 -1.33 8.05
C THR A 860 11.45 -2.25 7.08
N GLU A 861 11.82 -3.43 7.56
CA GLU A 861 12.57 -4.45 6.83
C GLU A 861 11.96 -5.83 7.15
N SER A 862 11.53 -6.56 6.12
CA SER A 862 10.95 -7.90 6.25
C SER A 862 12.03 -8.93 6.60
N VAL A 863 11.82 -9.67 7.69
CA VAL A 863 12.75 -10.70 8.18
C VAL A 863 12.17 -12.10 7.91
N PRO A 864 12.80 -12.90 7.03
CA PRO A 864 12.39 -14.26 6.73
C PRO A 864 12.84 -15.21 7.85
N CYS A 865 12.01 -16.20 8.20
CA CYS A 865 12.47 -17.32 9.01
C CYS A 865 11.82 -18.67 8.72
N CYS A 866 10.77 -18.72 7.89
CA CYS A 866 10.23 -19.97 7.38
C CYS A 866 11.08 -20.49 6.21
N GLU A 867 11.03 -21.80 5.96
CA GLU A 867 11.56 -22.41 4.74
C GLU A 867 10.87 -21.75 3.51
N ASP A 868 11.57 -21.73 2.37
CA ASP A 868 11.30 -20.86 1.20
C ASP A 868 11.42 -19.33 1.44
N GLY A 869 11.81 -18.89 2.63
CA GLY A 869 12.18 -17.50 2.92
C GLY A 869 11.00 -16.54 3.12
N LEU A 870 9.86 -17.06 3.58
CA LEU A 870 8.66 -16.27 3.83
C LEU A 870 8.77 -15.44 5.14
N THR A 871 8.17 -14.25 5.15
CA THR A 871 8.32 -13.24 6.20
C THR A 871 7.55 -13.61 7.48
N CYS A 872 8.28 -13.88 8.56
CA CYS A 872 7.70 -14.24 9.86
C CYS A 872 7.83 -13.14 10.92
N SER A 873 8.70 -12.16 10.67
CA SER A 873 9.00 -11.05 11.59
C SER A 873 9.37 -9.79 10.81
N ARG A 874 9.35 -8.63 11.48
CA ARG A 874 9.86 -7.37 10.94
C ARG A 874 10.88 -6.76 11.89
N LYS A 875 11.91 -6.18 11.29
CA LYS A 875 12.84 -5.25 11.93
C LYS A 875 12.33 -3.84 11.68
N ILE A 876 12.25 -3.02 12.72
CA ILE A 876 11.81 -1.63 12.65
C ILE A 876 12.93 -0.75 13.17
N ILE A 877 13.23 0.35 12.48
CA ILE A 877 14.17 1.37 12.96
C ILE A 877 13.43 2.70 12.97
N VAL A 878 13.29 3.30 14.16
CA VAL A 878 12.79 4.66 14.31
C VAL A 878 13.98 5.59 14.53
N ALA A 879 14.38 6.29 13.49
CA ALA A 879 15.33 7.39 13.58
C ALA A 879 14.57 8.64 14.09
N PHE A 880 15.00 9.18 15.22
CA PHE A 880 14.38 10.33 15.87
C PHE A 880 15.45 11.20 16.52
N GLN A 881 15.67 12.41 15.98
CA GLN A 881 16.78 13.29 16.39
C GLN A 881 18.13 12.52 16.35
N ASP A 882 18.96 12.63 17.39
CA ASP A 882 20.30 12.03 17.49
C ASP A 882 20.28 10.52 17.84
N GLN A 883 19.14 9.83 17.70
CA GLN A 883 18.91 8.48 18.23
C GLN A 883 18.17 7.56 17.24
N ASN A 884 18.65 6.33 17.11
CA ASN A 884 18.01 5.24 16.36
C ASN A 884 17.44 4.21 17.36
N VAL A 885 16.12 4.11 17.47
CA VAL A 885 15.43 3.10 18.27
C VAL A 885 15.10 1.90 17.37
N VAL A 886 15.76 0.77 17.60
CA VAL A 886 15.61 -0.46 16.82
C VAL A 886 14.70 -1.44 17.57
N LEU A 887 13.73 -2.02 16.87
CA LEU A 887 12.85 -3.09 17.36
C LEU A 887 13.15 -4.35 16.53
N GLN A 888 13.69 -5.39 17.19
CA GLN A 888 14.12 -6.64 16.56
C GLN A 888 14.22 -7.77 17.60
N ASP A 889 14.04 -9.03 17.19
CA ASP A 889 14.15 -10.26 18.02
C ASP A 889 13.38 -10.15 19.37
N GLY A 890 12.17 -9.55 19.32
CA GLY A 890 11.28 -9.32 20.47
C GLY A 890 11.71 -8.24 21.47
N LYS A 891 12.78 -7.49 21.17
CA LYS A 891 13.40 -6.48 22.04
C LYS A 891 13.36 -5.08 21.41
N VAL A 892 13.62 -4.07 22.24
CA VAL A 892 13.86 -2.69 21.80
C VAL A 892 15.26 -2.27 22.26
N THR A 893 16.09 -1.76 21.36
CA THR A 893 17.44 -1.25 21.66
C THR A 893 17.59 0.16 21.11
N ALA A 894 18.24 1.05 21.86
CA ALA A 894 18.53 2.41 21.41
C ALA A 894 20.02 2.54 21.08
N VAL A 895 20.31 2.99 19.87
CA VAL A 895 21.66 3.23 19.36
C VAL A 895 21.82 4.73 19.11
N LYS A 896 22.92 5.31 19.59
CA LYS A 896 23.22 6.73 19.39
C LYS A 896 23.89 6.93 18.03
N THR A 897 23.58 8.02 17.33
CA THR A 897 24.31 8.37 16.10
C THR A 897 25.73 8.83 16.44
N THR A 898 26.69 8.54 15.56
CA THR A 898 28.13 8.81 15.76
C THR A 898 28.49 10.30 15.75
N GLU A 899 27.59 11.17 15.29
CA GLU A 899 27.79 12.63 15.26
C GLU A 899 27.53 13.33 16.63
N SER A 900 26.88 12.63 17.57
CA SER A 900 26.56 13.16 18.91
C SER A 900 27.82 13.38 19.76
N LYS A 901 28.19 14.65 19.98
CA LYS A 901 29.32 15.05 20.86
C LYS A 901 29.03 14.97 22.36
N GLU A 902 27.78 14.80 22.78
CA GLU A 902 27.41 14.61 24.18
C GLU A 902 27.47 13.11 24.54
N CYS A 903 27.96 12.75 25.73
CA CYS A 903 27.97 11.34 26.17
C CYS A 903 26.58 10.87 26.63
N GLU A 904 25.79 11.75 27.24
CA GLU A 904 24.51 11.39 27.88
C GLU A 904 23.38 11.16 26.86
N LEU A 905 22.54 10.15 27.09
CA LEU A 905 21.25 10.00 26.40
C LEU A 905 20.24 10.92 27.09
N LYS A 906 19.53 11.78 26.34
CA LYS A 906 18.42 12.58 26.87
C LYS A 906 17.31 11.62 27.34
N PRO A 907 17.05 11.42 28.65
CA PRO A 907 16.29 10.25 29.13
C PRO A 907 14.78 10.25 28.82
N ASN A 908 14.27 11.35 28.25
CA ASN A 908 12.84 11.64 28.16
C ASN A 908 12.30 11.69 26.72
N ALA A 909 13.10 11.43 25.69
CA ALA A 909 12.71 11.62 24.28
C ALA A 909 11.56 10.70 23.81
N TYR A 910 11.53 9.49 24.35
CA TYR A 910 10.50 8.47 24.13
C TYR A 910 10.28 7.66 25.40
N SER A 911 9.21 6.86 25.44
CA SER A 911 8.93 5.90 26.51
C SER A 911 8.49 4.55 25.94
N ILE A 912 8.93 3.45 26.57
CA ILE A 912 8.63 2.07 26.15
C ILE A 912 7.76 1.41 27.23
N HIS A 913 6.66 0.78 26.79
CA HIS A 913 5.69 0.09 27.63
C HIS A 913 5.36 -1.28 27.03
N THR A 914 5.10 -2.30 27.87
CA THR A 914 4.67 -3.63 27.40
C THR A 914 3.20 -3.86 27.76
N VAL A 915 2.32 -3.86 26.76
CA VAL A 915 0.86 -3.88 26.96
C VAL A 915 0.24 -5.11 26.30
N GLY A 916 -0.22 -6.05 27.12
CA GLY A 916 -0.80 -7.30 26.65
C GLY A 916 0.25 -8.18 25.97
N LEU A 917 0.16 -8.32 24.64
CA LEU A 917 1.18 -8.99 23.82
C LEU A 917 2.17 -8.02 23.16
N TYR A 918 1.81 -6.73 23.08
CA TYR A 918 2.48 -5.73 22.24
C TYR A 918 3.55 -4.94 22.98
N LEU A 919 4.52 -4.42 22.22
CA LEU A 919 5.41 -3.34 22.66
C LEU A 919 4.87 -2.01 22.11
N ILE A 920 4.81 -0.99 22.97
CA ILE A 920 4.38 0.36 22.61
C ILE A 920 5.54 1.33 22.89
N VAL A 921 5.97 2.06 21.86
CA VAL A 921 6.97 3.12 21.95
C VAL A 921 6.29 4.46 21.65
N LYS A 922 6.23 5.35 22.63
CA LYS A 922 5.60 6.67 22.52
C LYS A 922 6.63 7.79 22.58
N PHE A 923 6.64 8.64 21.56
CA PHE A 923 7.57 9.77 21.41
C PHE A 923 6.91 11.08 21.88
N LEU A 924 7.72 12.05 22.30
CA LEU A 924 7.21 13.36 22.79
C LEU A 924 6.49 14.20 21.71
N ASN A 925 6.72 13.92 20.43
CA ASN A 925 6.14 14.66 19.30
C ASN A 925 4.77 14.13 18.84
N GLY A 926 4.11 13.28 19.62
CA GLY A 926 2.77 12.74 19.31
C GLY A 926 2.75 11.46 18.48
N ILE A 927 3.91 10.88 18.16
CA ILE A 927 4.00 9.60 17.44
C ILE A 927 3.93 8.42 18.42
N ILE A 928 3.11 7.42 18.12
CA ILE A 928 3.04 6.16 18.87
C ILE A 928 3.27 4.99 17.92
N VAL A 929 4.20 4.11 18.26
CA VAL A 929 4.57 2.91 17.49
C VAL A 929 4.17 1.67 18.29
N ILE A 930 3.40 0.76 17.69
CA ILE A 930 2.89 -0.47 18.30
C ILE A 930 3.39 -1.67 17.48
N TRP A 931 4.03 -2.65 18.13
CA TRP A 931 4.58 -3.85 17.50
C TRP A 931 4.19 -5.14 18.23
N ASP A 932 3.84 -6.19 17.49
CA ASP A 932 3.45 -7.50 18.05
C ASP A 932 4.61 -8.47 18.35
N LYS A 933 5.85 -8.01 18.17
CA LYS A 933 7.10 -8.80 18.23
C LYS A 933 7.30 -9.75 17.03
N ASN A 934 6.39 -9.76 16.07
CA ASN A 934 6.43 -10.53 14.82
C ASN A 934 6.30 -9.57 13.61
N THR A 935 5.31 -9.77 12.72
CA THR A 935 5.12 -9.02 11.48
C THR A 935 4.27 -7.75 11.61
N ARG A 936 3.50 -7.56 12.68
CA ARG A 936 2.54 -6.45 12.79
C ARG A 936 3.21 -5.21 13.40
N LEU A 937 3.33 -4.17 12.59
CA LEU A 937 3.65 -2.80 12.98
C LEU A 937 2.40 -1.91 12.78
N SER A 938 2.14 -1.02 13.73
CA SER A 938 1.12 0.03 13.60
C SER A 938 1.69 1.35 14.10
N VAL A 939 1.38 2.45 13.43
CA VAL A 939 1.82 3.80 13.78
C VAL A 939 0.60 4.69 13.89
N ILE A 940 0.44 5.32 15.05
CA ILE A 940 -0.61 6.32 15.32
C ILE A 940 0.03 7.70 15.29
N LEU A 941 -0.62 8.65 14.61
CA LEU A 941 -0.21 10.05 14.56
C LEU A 941 -1.21 10.96 15.28
N ASP A 942 -0.67 11.94 15.99
CA ASP A 942 -1.39 13.13 16.45
C ASP A 942 -1.83 13.99 15.23
N PRO A 943 -3.02 14.62 15.25
CA PRO A 943 -3.53 15.44 14.14
C PRO A 943 -2.58 16.54 13.65
N SER A 944 -1.66 17.00 14.51
CA SER A 944 -0.62 17.96 14.12
C SER A 944 0.31 17.47 12.99
N TRP A 945 0.28 16.19 12.61
CA TRP A 945 1.02 15.61 11.48
C TRP A 945 0.22 15.47 10.17
N ASN A 946 -1.05 15.87 10.13
CA ASN A 946 -1.87 15.78 8.92
C ASN A 946 -1.25 16.60 7.76
N GLY A 947 -1.12 15.96 6.59
CA GLY A 947 -0.51 16.51 5.38
C GLY A 947 0.99 16.82 5.44
N LYS A 948 1.73 16.31 6.44
CA LYS A 948 3.17 16.63 6.68
C LYS A 948 4.11 15.43 6.57
N VAL A 949 3.58 14.27 6.21
CA VAL A 949 4.31 13.00 6.20
C VAL A 949 4.24 12.35 4.83
N CYS A 950 5.10 11.38 4.58
CA CYS A 950 5.11 10.58 3.36
C CYS A 950 5.77 9.22 3.61
N GLY A 951 5.54 8.25 2.71
CA GLY A 951 6.10 6.89 2.81
C GLY A 951 5.10 5.86 2.32
N LEU A 952 5.31 4.59 2.66
CA LEU A 952 4.35 3.51 2.40
C LEU A 952 2.98 3.75 3.10
N CYS A 953 2.94 4.55 4.17
CA CYS A 953 1.72 4.88 4.89
C CYS A 953 0.82 5.96 4.25
N GLY A 954 1.19 6.51 3.10
CA GLY A 954 0.48 7.65 2.50
C GLY A 954 0.99 9.00 2.98
N ASN A 955 0.17 10.04 2.82
CA ASN A 955 0.49 11.42 3.23
C ASN A 955 -0.42 11.99 4.34
N ASN A 956 -1.47 11.25 4.75
CA ASN A 956 -2.35 11.60 5.87
C ASN A 956 -3.11 12.92 5.63
N ASN A 957 -3.81 13.05 4.50
CA ASN A 957 -4.54 14.26 4.06
C ASN A 957 -6.07 14.08 3.84
N GLY A 958 -6.58 12.85 3.79
CA GLY A 958 -7.97 12.46 3.52
C GLY A 958 -8.30 11.98 2.10
N ASP A 959 -7.38 12.07 1.13
CA ASP A 959 -7.59 11.69 -0.27
C ASP A 959 -6.93 10.34 -0.62
N LEU A 960 -7.75 9.29 -0.76
CA LEU A 960 -7.31 7.98 -1.22
C LEU A 960 -6.65 7.99 -2.60
N LYS A 961 -6.81 9.04 -3.42
CA LYS A 961 -6.31 9.08 -4.81
C LYS A 961 -4.80 9.31 -4.87
N ASP A 962 -4.27 10.28 -4.10
CA ASP A 962 -2.85 10.69 -4.14
C ASP A 962 -1.94 9.87 -3.20
N ASP A 963 -2.53 9.06 -2.35
CA ASP A 963 -1.94 8.10 -1.40
C ASP A 963 -0.78 7.24 -1.98
N PHE A 964 -0.78 6.99 -3.30
CA PHE A 964 0.33 6.33 -4.03
C PHE A 964 1.38 7.32 -4.59
N THR A 965 1.60 8.45 -3.93
CA THR A 965 2.63 9.43 -4.30
C THR A 965 4.03 8.85 -4.06
N THR A 966 4.77 8.67 -5.14
CA THR A 966 6.18 8.25 -5.11
C THR A 966 7.08 9.29 -4.45
N ARG A 967 8.28 8.87 -4.05
CA ARG A 967 9.37 9.77 -3.58
C ARG A 967 9.67 10.94 -4.55
N TYR A 968 9.33 10.81 -5.83
CA TYR A 968 9.47 11.84 -6.88
C TYR A 968 8.30 12.85 -6.95
N SER A 969 7.36 12.81 -6.01
CA SER A 969 6.11 13.60 -6.05
C SER A 969 5.24 13.34 -7.29
N SER A 970 5.27 12.11 -7.82
CA SER A 970 4.34 11.63 -8.86
C SER A 970 3.45 10.54 -8.30
N VAL A 971 2.13 10.60 -8.53
CA VAL A 971 1.21 9.51 -8.19
C VAL A 971 1.45 8.31 -9.11
N ALA A 972 1.74 7.15 -8.52
CA ALA A 972 1.99 5.89 -9.22
C ALA A 972 0.69 5.20 -9.66
N ALA A 973 0.76 4.42 -10.75
CA ALA A 973 -0.37 3.64 -11.26
C ALA A 973 -0.67 2.39 -10.41
N GLY A 974 0.25 1.95 -9.56
CA GLY A 974 0.10 0.74 -8.74
C GLY A 974 1.15 0.56 -7.64
N ALA A 975 0.89 -0.39 -6.75
CA ALA A 975 1.65 -0.58 -5.51
C ALA A 975 3.13 -0.95 -5.72
N LEU A 976 3.49 -1.53 -6.86
CA LEU A 976 4.89 -1.88 -7.19
C LEU A 976 5.74 -0.64 -7.48
N GLU A 977 5.28 0.23 -8.40
CA GLU A 977 5.94 1.50 -8.71
C GLU A 977 6.03 2.39 -7.45
N PHE A 978 4.91 2.50 -6.70
CA PHE A 978 4.85 3.20 -5.43
C PHE A 978 5.88 2.66 -4.42
N GLY A 979 5.80 1.37 -4.07
CA GLY A 979 6.64 0.77 -3.04
C GLY A 979 8.13 0.76 -3.41
N ASN A 980 8.48 0.47 -4.66
CA ASN A 980 9.88 0.51 -5.12
C ASN A 980 10.48 1.94 -5.03
N SER A 981 9.69 3.00 -5.13
CA SER A 981 10.18 4.38 -4.92
C SER A 981 10.55 4.69 -3.46
N TRP A 982 10.06 3.89 -2.49
CA TRP A 982 10.28 4.10 -1.06
C TRP A 982 11.41 3.25 -0.44
N LYS A 983 12.21 2.54 -1.27
CA LYS A 983 13.47 1.88 -0.85
C LYS A 983 14.40 2.88 -0.14
N THR A 984 15.13 2.46 0.89
CA THR A 984 16.11 3.34 1.57
C THR A 984 17.46 3.41 0.87
N SER A 985 17.82 2.39 0.08
CA SER A 985 19.05 2.33 -0.72
C SER A 985 18.76 1.88 -2.15
N GLN A 986 19.46 2.49 -3.12
CA GLN A 986 19.35 2.11 -4.53
C GLN A 986 20.16 0.83 -4.86
N GLU A 987 20.99 0.36 -3.93
CA GLU A 987 21.63 -0.97 -3.95
C GLU A 987 20.62 -2.13 -3.69
N CYS A 988 19.31 -1.86 -3.68
CA CYS A 988 18.26 -2.88 -3.69
C CYS A 988 17.61 -2.98 -5.07
N SER A 989 17.65 -4.18 -5.67
CA SER A 989 16.86 -4.54 -6.87
C SER A 989 15.36 -4.37 -6.60
N ASP A 990 14.61 -3.91 -7.60
CA ASP A 990 13.17 -3.67 -7.52
C ASP A 990 12.34 -4.96 -7.39
N THR A 991 11.24 -4.91 -6.63
CA THR A 991 10.22 -5.97 -6.69
C THR A 991 9.50 -5.86 -8.03
N VAL A 992 9.78 -6.80 -8.95
CA VAL A 992 9.15 -6.88 -10.29
C VAL A 992 7.87 -7.72 -10.32
N THR A 993 7.68 -8.62 -9.37
CA THR A 993 6.54 -9.54 -9.29
C THR A 993 6.13 -9.77 -7.85
N GLN A 994 4.83 -9.63 -7.55
CA GLN A 994 4.26 -10.03 -6.25
C GLN A 994 3.78 -11.47 -6.33
N SER A 995 4.49 -12.39 -5.67
CA SER A 995 4.06 -13.79 -5.53
C SER A 995 3.24 -13.94 -4.26
N PHE A 996 1.97 -14.36 -4.38
CA PHE A 996 1.14 -14.60 -3.20
C PHE A 996 1.44 -15.97 -2.59
N PRO A 997 1.49 -16.12 -1.25
CA PRO A 997 1.88 -17.39 -0.65
C PRO A 997 0.95 -18.57 -0.99
N CYS A 998 -0.34 -18.33 -1.22
CA CYS A 998 -1.27 -19.40 -1.65
C CYS A 998 -1.08 -19.87 -3.10
N ASP A 999 -0.49 -19.05 -3.97
CA ASP A 999 -0.18 -19.45 -5.35
C ASP A 999 1.07 -20.34 -5.40
N SER A 1000 2.06 -20.04 -4.55
CA SER A 1000 3.22 -20.90 -4.30
C SER A 1000 2.87 -22.18 -3.53
N ASN A 1001 1.90 -22.10 -2.60
CA ASN A 1001 1.43 -23.22 -1.78
C ASN A 1001 -0.06 -23.59 -2.03
N PRO A 1002 -0.46 -24.10 -3.22
CA PRO A 1002 -1.87 -24.41 -3.53
C PRO A 1002 -2.54 -25.39 -2.58
N TYR A 1003 -1.77 -26.29 -1.96
CA TYR A 1003 -2.24 -27.24 -0.96
C TYR A 1003 -2.69 -26.56 0.35
N CYS A 1004 -2.23 -25.33 0.62
CA CYS A 1004 -2.64 -24.55 1.79
C CYS A 1004 -3.91 -23.72 1.54
N LYS A 1005 -4.17 -23.27 0.29
CA LYS A 1005 -5.33 -22.44 -0.09
C LYS A 1005 -6.67 -22.96 0.46
N ALA A 1006 -6.90 -24.27 0.38
CA ALA A 1006 -8.13 -24.91 0.89
C ALA A 1006 -8.24 -24.95 2.43
N TRP A 1007 -7.12 -24.93 3.16
CA TRP A 1007 -7.08 -24.78 4.61
C TRP A 1007 -7.29 -23.31 5.02
N ALA A 1008 -6.61 -22.39 4.33
CA ALA A 1008 -6.68 -20.95 4.53
C ALA A 1008 -8.12 -20.43 4.43
N VAL A 1009 -8.80 -20.63 3.28
CA VAL A 1009 -10.20 -20.23 3.06
C VAL A 1009 -11.11 -20.75 4.17
N ARG A 1010 -10.99 -22.04 4.52
CA ARG A 1010 -11.82 -22.68 5.55
C ARG A 1010 -11.57 -22.13 6.97
N LYS A 1011 -10.37 -21.63 7.25
CA LYS A 1011 -10.00 -21.08 8.57
C LYS A 1011 -10.35 -19.60 8.70
N CYS A 1012 -10.09 -18.82 7.66
CA CYS A 1012 -10.35 -17.38 7.63
C CYS A 1012 -11.85 -17.04 7.62
N GLU A 1013 -12.72 -17.98 7.26
CA GLU A 1013 -14.18 -17.84 7.39
C GLU A 1013 -14.63 -17.45 8.81
N ILE A 1014 -13.82 -17.67 9.86
CA ILE A 1014 -14.12 -17.16 11.20
C ILE A 1014 -14.37 -15.64 11.23
N ILE A 1015 -13.65 -14.87 10.41
CA ILE A 1015 -13.81 -13.40 10.28
C ILE A 1015 -15.24 -13.05 9.83
N ARG A 1016 -15.87 -13.93 9.05
CA ARG A 1016 -17.21 -13.79 8.47
C ARG A 1016 -18.28 -14.64 9.16
N ASP A 1017 -17.91 -15.45 10.17
CA ASP A 1017 -18.84 -16.31 10.91
C ASP A 1017 -19.49 -15.62 12.13
N SER A 1018 -20.38 -16.35 12.80
CA SER A 1018 -21.17 -15.83 13.91
C SER A 1018 -20.35 -15.39 15.14
N THR A 1019 -19.06 -15.71 15.22
CA THR A 1019 -18.12 -15.25 16.25
C THR A 1019 -17.95 -13.74 16.23
N PHE A 1020 -17.92 -13.11 15.05
CA PHE A 1020 -17.72 -11.67 14.88
C PHE A 1020 -19.00 -10.91 14.46
N ARG A 1021 -20.17 -11.57 14.48
CA ARG A 1021 -21.45 -11.00 14.02
C ARG A 1021 -21.77 -9.61 14.60
N ASP A 1022 -21.49 -9.41 15.88
CA ASP A 1022 -21.81 -8.16 16.56
C ASP A 1022 -20.83 -7.01 16.19
N CYS A 1023 -19.75 -7.34 15.46
CA CYS A 1023 -18.79 -6.42 14.83
C CYS A 1023 -19.02 -6.23 13.32
N HIS A 1024 -19.63 -7.19 12.61
CA HIS A 1024 -19.89 -7.10 11.16
C HIS A 1024 -20.66 -5.84 10.75
N ASN A 1025 -21.54 -5.32 11.61
CA ASN A 1025 -22.26 -4.07 11.39
C ASN A 1025 -21.42 -2.78 11.62
N LYS A 1026 -20.19 -2.90 12.15
CA LYS A 1026 -19.30 -1.78 12.51
C LYS A 1026 -17.93 -1.80 11.83
N VAL A 1027 -17.47 -2.92 11.27
CA VAL A 1027 -16.19 -3.04 10.54
C VAL A 1027 -16.39 -4.04 9.40
N ASP A 1028 -16.15 -3.62 8.16
CA ASP A 1028 -16.24 -4.50 6.99
C ASP A 1028 -15.21 -5.65 7.09
N PRO A 1029 -15.64 -6.93 7.15
CA PRO A 1029 -14.73 -8.06 7.23
C PRO A 1029 -13.94 -8.34 5.95
N SER A 1030 -14.33 -7.78 4.80
CA SER A 1030 -13.90 -8.25 3.47
C SER A 1030 -12.39 -8.16 3.27
N ALA A 1031 -11.78 -7.00 3.49
CA ALA A 1031 -10.34 -6.81 3.31
C ALA A 1031 -9.50 -7.65 4.29
N TYR A 1032 -9.99 -7.85 5.52
CA TYR A 1032 -9.33 -8.69 6.53
C TYR A 1032 -9.44 -10.19 6.22
N TYR A 1033 -10.54 -10.62 5.59
CA TYR A 1033 -10.73 -11.99 5.12
C TYR A 1033 -9.81 -12.33 3.94
N ASP A 1034 -9.75 -11.45 2.94
CA ASP A 1034 -8.90 -11.65 1.76
C ASP A 1034 -7.41 -11.66 2.18
N ALA A 1035 -6.98 -10.72 3.03
CA ALA A 1035 -5.63 -10.73 3.62
C ALA A 1035 -5.35 -11.96 4.49
N CYS A 1036 -6.33 -12.41 5.30
CA CYS A 1036 -6.18 -13.63 6.09
C CYS A 1036 -5.87 -14.87 5.22
N ILE A 1037 -6.45 -14.95 4.01
CA ILE A 1037 -6.19 -16.07 3.10
C ILE A 1037 -4.74 -16.06 2.63
N GLU A 1038 -4.23 -14.92 2.16
CA GLU A 1038 -2.82 -14.76 1.75
C GLU A 1038 -1.86 -15.13 2.90
N GLU A 1039 -2.10 -14.61 4.11
CA GLU A 1039 -1.31 -14.85 5.31
C GLU A 1039 -1.37 -16.28 5.85
N ALA A 1040 -2.52 -16.95 5.73
CA ALA A 1040 -2.68 -18.35 6.14
C ALA A 1040 -1.90 -19.33 5.26
N CYS A 1041 -1.34 -18.88 4.13
CA CYS A 1041 -0.43 -19.64 3.28
C CYS A 1041 1.06 -19.26 3.46
N ALA A 1042 1.39 -18.30 4.33
CA ALA A 1042 2.72 -17.66 4.42
C ALA A 1042 3.82 -18.44 5.18
N CYS A 1043 3.54 -19.63 5.71
CA CYS A 1043 4.57 -20.53 6.26
C CYS A 1043 4.10 -21.98 6.13
N ASP A 1044 5.00 -22.96 6.24
CA ASP A 1044 4.60 -24.37 6.24
C ASP A 1044 4.07 -24.86 7.61
N MET A 1045 3.74 -26.15 7.74
CA MET A 1045 2.77 -26.71 8.72
C MET A 1045 2.91 -26.29 10.19
N GLU A 1046 4.12 -26.04 10.70
CA GLU A 1046 4.32 -25.57 12.08
C GLU A 1046 4.07 -24.06 12.24
N GLY A 1047 4.34 -23.27 11.20
CA GLY A 1047 4.17 -21.81 11.17
C GLY A 1047 2.80 -21.31 10.71
N LYS A 1048 1.95 -22.15 10.07
CA LYS A 1048 0.64 -21.75 9.48
C LYS A 1048 -0.31 -21.00 10.42
N TYR A 1049 -0.22 -21.24 11.72
CA TYR A 1049 -1.03 -20.51 12.68
C TYR A 1049 -0.54 -19.08 12.92
N LEU A 1050 0.71 -18.71 12.65
CA LEU A 1050 1.23 -17.36 12.91
C LEU A 1050 0.50 -16.30 12.06
N GLY A 1051 0.61 -16.36 10.73
CA GLY A 1051 -0.06 -15.42 9.82
C GLY A 1051 -1.58 -15.41 10.00
N PHE A 1052 -2.21 -16.59 10.08
CA PHE A 1052 -3.64 -16.72 10.37
C PHE A 1052 -4.06 -16.05 11.69
N CYS A 1053 -3.34 -16.30 12.80
CA CYS A 1053 -3.68 -15.73 14.10
C CYS A 1053 -3.44 -14.21 14.14
N THR A 1054 -2.45 -13.69 13.41
CA THR A 1054 -2.21 -12.25 13.28
C THR A 1054 -3.29 -11.56 12.44
N ALA A 1055 -3.70 -12.12 11.29
CA ALA A 1055 -4.77 -11.56 10.47
C ALA A 1055 -6.13 -11.54 11.20
N VAL A 1056 -6.49 -12.61 11.92
CA VAL A 1056 -7.71 -12.62 12.76
C VAL A 1056 -7.58 -11.68 13.96
N ALA A 1057 -6.38 -11.49 14.53
CA ALA A 1057 -6.15 -10.49 15.57
C ALA A 1057 -6.35 -9.06 15.07
N MET A 1058 -5.89 -8.72 13.85
CA MET A 1058 -6.11 -7.40 13.24
C MET A 1058 -7.60 -7.05 13.12
N TYR A 1059 -8.45 -8.02 12.74
CA TYR A 1059 -9.90 -7.78 12.70
C TYR A 1059 -10.49 -7.66 14.11
N ALA A 1060 -10.08 -8.50 15.06
CA ALA A 1060 -10.54 -8.42 16.45
C ALA A 1060 -10.14 -7.11 17.16
N GLU A 1061 -8.99 -6.55 16.82
CA GLU A 1061 -8.52 -5.24 17.30
C GLU A 1061 -9.33 -4.11 16.67
N ALA A 1062 -9.62 -4.15 15.36
CA ALA A 1062 -10.54 -3.21 14.72
C ALA A 1062 -11.94 -3.24 15.34
N CYS A 1063 -12.47 -4.44 15.66
CA CYS A 1063 -13.70 -4.60 16.42
C CYS A 1063 -13.62 -3.96 17.82
N SER A 1064 -12.49 -4.15 18.51
CA SER A 1064 -12.27 -3.62 19.86
C SER A 1064 -12.15 -2.09 19.88
N ALA A 1065 -11.50 -1.51 18.87
CA ALA A 1065 -11.43 -0.06 18.65
C ALA A 1065 -12.80 0.59 18.37
N VAL A 1066 -13.78 -0.16 17.84
CA VAL A 1066 -15.18 0.28 17.72
C VAL A 1066 -16.07 -0.16 18.89
N GLY A 1067 -15.48 -0.53 20.02
CA GLY A 1067 -16.17 -0.89 21.26
C GLY A 1067 -16.92 -2.22 21.19
N VAL A 1068 -16.48 -3.17 20.37
CA VAL A 1068 -17.02 -4.54 20.29
C VAL A 1068 -15.93 -5.53 20.67
N CYS A 1069 -15.91 -5.91 21.95
CA CYS A 1069 -14.96 -6.91 22.43
C CYS A 1069 -15.38 -8.33 22.03
N VAL A 1070 -14.53 -9.04 21.28
CA VAL A 1070 -14.81 -10.39 20.78
C VAL A 1070 -13.81 -11.40 21.36
N SER A 1071 -14.29 -12.34 22.18
CA SER A 1071 -13.46 -13.43 22.71
C SER A 1071 -13.41 -14.62 21.72
N TRP A 1072 -12.54 -14.50 20.73
CA TRP A 1072 -12.42 -15.46 19.62
C TRP A 1072 -11.41 -16.61 19.85
N ARG A 1073 -10.34 -16.35 20.62
CA ARG A 1073 -9.26 -17.30 20.92
C ARG A 1073 -9.74 -18.45 21.81
N LYS A 1074 -9.28 -19.67 21.54
CA LYS A 1074 -9.67 -20.92 22.22
C LYS A 1074 -8.44 -21.82 22.41
N PRO A 1075 -8.45 -22.80 23.34
CA PRO A 1075 -7.31 -23.71 23.55
C PRO A 1075 -6.84 -24.48 22.29
N ASN A 1076 -7.73 -24.63 21.29
CA ASN A 1076 -7.45 -25.26 19.99
C ASN A 1076 -7.44 -24.26 18.81
N LEU A 1077 -7.41 -22.95 19.08
CA LEU A 1077 -7.45 -21.88 18.08
C LEU A 1077 -6.74 -20.62 18.61
N CYS A 1078 -5.51 -20.40 18.18
CA CYS A 1078 -4.69 -19.25 18.57
C CYS A 1078 -4.57 -19.06 20.10
N PRO A 1079 -4.23 -20.11 20.88
CA PRO A 1079 -4.16 -20.04 22.35
C PRO A 1079 -3.12 -19.01 22.83
N VAL A 1080 -3.30 -18.53 24.07
CA VAL A 1080 -2.39 -17.61 24.75
C VAL A 1080 -2.19 -18.11 26.19
N TYR A 1081 -0.95 -18.24 26.61
CA TYR A 1081 -0.55 -18.87 27.88
C TYR A 1081 -0.17 -17.81 28.93
N CYS A 1082 -1.16 -17.07 29.42
CA CYS A 1082 -0.93 -16.04 30.45
C CYS A 1082 -0.62 -16.63 31.84
N ASP A 1083 -0.89 -17.92 32.03
CA ASP A 1083 -0.54 -18.70 33.21
C ASP A 1083 0.99 -18.88 33.36
N TYR A 1084 1.75 -18.78 32.28
CA TYR A 1084 3.22 -18.78 32.29
C TYR A 1084 3.85 -17.71 33.23
N TYR A 1085 3.17 -16.58 33.41
CA TYR A 1085 3.65 -15.47 34.25
C TYR A 1085 3.32 -15.63 35.75
N ASN A 1086 2.49 -16.61 36.12
CA ASN A 1086 2.14 -16.87 37.52
C ASN A 1086 3.19 -17.78 38.19
N ALA A 1087 3.60 -17.45 39.42
CA ALA A 1087 4.38 -18.39 40.23
C ALA A 1087 3.53 -19.62 40.63
N PRO A 1088 4.12 -20.77 41.02
CA PRO A 1088 3.37 -21.96 41.42
C PRO A 1088 2.42 -21.71 42.61
N GLY A 1089 1.11 -21.66 42.34
CA GLY A 1089 0.06 -21.34 43.32
C GLY A 1089 -0.41 -19.88 43.31
N GLU A 1090 0.18 -19.02 42.47
CA GLU A 1090 -0.27 -17.66 42.20
C GLU A 1090 -1.31 -17.64 41.07
N CYS A 1091 -2.11 -16.57 41.01
CA CYS A 1091 -3.11 -16.34 39.96
C CYS A 1091 -3.35 -14.83 39.81
N SER A 1092 -2.28 -14.10 39.46
CA SER A 1092 -2.27 -12.65 39.26
C SER A 1092 -2.42 -12.27 37.78
N TRP A 1093 -1.86 -13.07 36.87
CA TRP A 1093 -1.94 -12.87 35.43
C TRP A 1093 -3.14 -13.61 34.79
N HIS A 1094 -3.92 -12.87 34.00
CA HIS A 1094 -5.07 -13.38 33.25
C HIS A 1094 -5.01 -12.96 31.78
N TYR A 1095 -5.61 -13.77 30.90
CA TYR A 1095 -5.91 -13.37 29.53
C TYR A 1095 -7.15 -12.48 29.52
N GLU A 1096 -7.03 -11.28 28.95
CA GLU A 1096 -8.15 -10.40 28.61
C GLU A 1096 -8.18 -10.23 27.08
N PRO A 1097 -9.30 -10.53 26.39
CA PRO A 1097 -9.37 -10.43 24.93
C PRO A 1097 -9.27 -8.98 24.42
N CYS A 1098 -9.68 -8.01 25.25
CA CYS A 1098 -9.74 -6.58 24.94
C CYS A 1098 -9.40 -5.81 26.23
N GLY A 1099 -8.20 -6.08 26.77
CA GLY A 1099 -7.79 -5.60 28.08
C GLY A 1099 -7.42 -4.12 28.08
N THR A 1100 -7.50 -3.51 29.27
CA THR A 1100 -7.01 -2.16 29.55
C THR A 1100 -6.06 -2.21 30.74
N VAL A 1101 -5.03 -1.36 30.74
CA VAL A 1101 -4.06 -1.29 31.84
C VAL A 1101 -4.75 -0.67 33.06
N THR A 1102 -5.06 -1.51 34.04
CA THR A 1102 -5.77 -1.15 35.29
C THR A 1102 -4.90 -1.26 36.55
N ALA A 1103 -3.78 -1.98 36.46
CA ALA A 1103 -2.73 -1.96 37.47
C ALA A 1103 -1.90 -0.68 37.33
N LYS A 1104 -1.44 -0.12 38.45
CA LYS A 1104 -0.46 0.97 38.46
C LYS A 1104 0.90 0.42 38.05
N THR A 1105 1.70 1.17 37.31
CA THR A 1105 3.07 0.76 36.97
C THR A 1105 4.09 1.38 37.92
N CYS A 1106 5.27 0.79 38.02
CA CYS A 1106 6.42 1.43 38.67
C CYS A 1106 6.87 2.75 37.99
N LYS A 1107 6.48 3.02 36.74
CA LYS A 1107 6.83 4.26 36.00
C LYS A 1107 5.85 5.42 36.26
N ASP A 1108 4.64 5.15 36.77
CA ASP A 1108 3.60 6.16 37.04
C ASP A 1108 4.07 7.27 38.00
N GLN A 1109 5.12 6.99 38.79
CA GLN A 1109 5.67 7.85 39.84
C GLN A 1109 6.16 9.23 39.33
N TYR A 1110 6.46 9.36 38.03
CA TYR A 1110 6.97 10.60 37.41
C TYR A 1110 5.89 11.53 36.84
N GLY A 1111 4.60 11.26 37.09
CA GLY A 1111 3.50 12.13 36.67
C GLY A 1111 3.16 12.06 35.18
N ILE A 1112 3.75 11.12 34.44
CA ILE A 1112 3.27 10.71 33.12
C ILE A 1112 1.97 9.93 33.33
N HIS A 1113 0.86 10.65 33.45
CA HIS A 1113 -0.44 10.04 33.24
C HIS A 1113 -0.49 9.51 31.80
N ILE A 1114 -0.45 8.18 31.65
CA ILE A 1114 -1.00 7.54 30.46
C ILE A 1114 -2.48 7.93 30.44
N SER A 1115 -2.85 8.84 29.55
CA SER A 1115 -4.24 9.18 29.28
C SER A 1115 -4.93 7.92 28.77
N ILE A 1116 -5.80 7.31 29.59
CA ILE A 1116 -6.33 5.95 29.38
C ILE A 1116 -7.46 5.96 28.34
N LEU A 1117 -7.11 6.31 27.11
CA LEU A 1117 -7.90 6.17 25.90
C LEU A 1117 -7.04 5.43 24.86
N GLU A 1118 -7.69 4.60 24.06
CA GLU A 1118 -7.16 4.00 22.83
C GLU A 1118 -5.96 3.03 22.96
N THR A 1119 -6.14 1.97 23.75
CA THR A 1119 -5.81 0.60 23.26
C THR A 1119 -6.57 -0.49 24.03
N PHE A 1120 -7.61 -1.05 23.41
CA PHE A 1120 -8.27 -2.28 23.87
C PHE A 1120 -7.48 -3.51 23.40
N SER A 1121 -6.24 -3.65 23.88
CA SER A 1121 -5.30 -4.65 23.39
C SER A 1121 -5.62 -6.05 23.90
N THR A 1122 -5.56 -7.04 23.00
CA THR A 1122 -5.58 -8.46 23.39
C THR A 1122 -4.29 -8.84 24.09
N GLY A 1123 -4.37 -9.52 25.24
CA GLY A 1123 -3.19 -10.12 25.84
C GLY A 1123 -3.30 -10.50 27.31
N CYS A 1124 -2.15 -10.58 27.97
CA CYS A 1124 -2.03 -10.93 29.38
C CYS A 1124 -1.96 -9.66 30.24
N TYR A 1125 -2.76 -9.60 31.30
CA TYR A 1125 -2.84 -8.47 32.20
C TYR A 1125 -2.75 -8.94 33.66
N ALA A 1126 -1.92 -8.26 34.45
CA ALA A 1126 -1.76 -8.51 35.87
C ALA A 1126 -2.84 -7.81 36.70
N LYS A 1127 -3.51 -8.54 37.58
CA LYS A 1127 -4.42 -8.03 38.61
C LYS A 1127 -3.69 -8.06 39.96
N CYS A 1128 -2.83 -7.07 40.15
CA CYS A 1128 -1.99 -6.98 41.35
C CYS A 1128 -2.83 -6.81 42.64
N PRO A 1129 -2.49 -7.51 43.74
CA PRO A 1129 -3.22 -7.41 44.99
C PRO A 1129 -2.89 -6.11 45.74
N ASP A 1130 -3.78 -5.65 46.62
CA ASP A 1130 -3.63 -4.41 47.40
C ASP A 1130 -2.33 -4.34 48.24
N SER A 1131 -1.74 -5.49 48.56
CA SER A 1131 -0.46 -5.61 49.28
C SER A 1131 0.76 -5.23 48.43
N THR A 1132 0.71 -5.45 47.12
CA THR A 1132 1.79 -5.18 46.16
C THR A 1132 1.19 -4.57 44.87
N PRO A 1133 0.60 -3.36 44.96
CA PRO A 1133 -0.32 -2.85 43.94
C PRO A 1133 0.34 -2.21 42.72
N TYR A 1134 1.67 -2.31 42.57
CA TYR A 1134 2.42 -1.77 41.44
C TYR A 1134 2.98 -2.91 40.58
N LEU A 1135 2.71 -2.89 39.28
CA LEU A 1135 3.36 -3.76 38.30
C LEU A 1135 4.73 -3.17 37.94
N ASP A 1136 5.78 -3.92 38.22
CA ASP A 1136 7.09 -3.71 37.62
C ASP A 1136 7.09 -4.35 36.22
N GLU A 1137 7.09 -3.52 35.18
CA GLU A 1137 7.15 -3.96 33.78
C GLU A 1137 8.48 -4.62 33.39
N ASN A 1138 9.58 -4.31 34.10
CA ASN A 1138 10.90 -4.86 33.77
C ASN A 1138 11.03 -6.31 34.26
N THR A 1139 10.39 -6.62 35.39
CA THR A 1139 10.39 -7.97 36.00
C THR A 1139 9.07 -8.74 35.84
N MET A 1140 8.04 -8.09 35.28
CA MET A 1140 6.67 -8.60 35.07
C MET A 1140 6.02 -9.13 36.36
N LYS A 1141 6.19 -8.41 37.47
CA LYS A 1141 5.72 -8.80 38.81
C LYS A 1141 5.03 -7.67 39.57
N CYS A 1142 4.08 -8.06 40.42
CA CYS A 1142 3.39 -7.16 41.33
C CYS A 1142 4.22 -6.95 42.61
N VAL A 1143 4.72 -5.74 42.82
CA VAL A 1143 5.66 -5.34 43.88
C VAL A 1143 5.11 -4.18 44.74
N SER A 1144 5.77 -3.89 45.88
CA SER A 1144 5.54 -2.61 46.57
C SER A 1144 6.30 -1.47 45.88
N LEU A 1145 5.88 -0.22 46.11
CA LEU A 1145 6.54 0.96 45.54
C LEU A 1145 8.03 1.07 45.92
N SER A 1146 8.41 0.50 47.06
CA SER A 1146 9.79 0.41 47.56
C SER A 1146 10.64 -0.68 46.89
N GLU A 1147 10.04 -1.57 46.11
CA GLU A 1147 10.67 -2.75 45.49
C GLU A 1147 10.69 -2.68 43.95
N CYS A 1148 10.19 -1.60 43.36
CA CYS A 1148 10.28 -1.31 41.93
C CYS A 1148 11.73 -1.32 41.43
N SER A 1149 11.98 -2.03 40.33
CA SER A 1149 13.28 -1.98 39.63
C SER A 1149 13.44 -0.69 38.81
N CYS A 1150 14.70 -0.34 38.52
CA CYS A 1150 15.07 0.71 37.58
C CYS A 1150 15.64 0.07 36.29
N PHE A 1151 15.59 0.78 35.16
CA PHE A 1151 16.19 0.32 33.91
C PHE A 1151 17.29 1.28 33.45
N TYR A 1152 18.53 0.80 33.43
CA TYR A 1152 19.70 1.55 32.94
C TYR A 1152 20.74 0.55 32.40
N ASN A 1153 20.75 0.38 31.07
CA ASN A 1153 21.49 -0.63 30.31
C ASN A 1153 21.19 -2.11 30.65
N ASP A 1154 20.66 -2.41 31.84
CA ASP A 1154 19.98 -3.67 32.21
C ASP A 1154 18.91 -3.38 33.30
N VAL A 1155 18.21 -4.43 33.77
CA VAL A 1155 17.22 -4.36 34.86
C VAL A 1155 17.93 -4.34 36.21
N ILE A 1156 17.86 -3.21 36.91
CA ILE A 1156 18.49 -3.00 38.22
C ILE A 1156 17.44 -3.22 39.32
N PRO A 1157 17.53 -4.27 40.15
CA PRO A 1157 16.58 -4.51 41.23
C PRO A 1157 16.68 -3.44 42.33
N ALA A 1158 15.60 -3.25 43.09
CA ALA A 1158 15.56 -2.29 44.18
C ALA A 1158 16.69 -2.53 45.21
N GLY A 1159 17.43 -1.46 45.53
CA GLY A 1159 18.63 -1.52 46.38
C GLY A 1159 19.93 -1.83 45.64
N GLY A 1160 19.88 -2.09 44.32
CA GLY A 1160 21.06 -2.11 43.45
C GLY A 1160 21.72 -0.73 43.34
N VAL A 1161 23.02 -0.72 43.00
CA VAL A 1161 23.83 0.49 42.80
C VAL A 1161 24.55 0.36 41.46
N ILE A 1162 24.64 1.47 40.73
CA ILE A 1162 25.37 1.64 39.46
C ILE A 1162 26.79 2.15 39.78
#